data_AF-A0AAD8XLY7-F1
#
_entry.id   AF-A0AAD8XLY7-F1
#
_cell.length_a   1.000
_cell.length_b   1.000
_cell.length_c   1.000
_cell.angle_alpha   90.00
_cell.angle_beta   90.00
_cell.angle_gamma   90.00
#
_symmetry.space_group_name_H-M   'P 1'
#
loop_
_entity.id
_entity.type
_entity.pdbx_description
1 polymer ?
#
loop_
_entity_poly.entity_id
_entity_poly.type
_entity_poly.pdbx_seq_one_letter_code
_entity_poly.pdbx_strand_id
1 'polypeptide(L)'
;MYPHSFLGLLTSCLSICSVAHAIPTERRQANDTSADVQTYFNLDGAAHGDRVKTLIADGYRMISLSNYGTAPGAKYAAVWVRRDGNPFETIYGADEATYDDWFDSWKSKGYVPTHISVTGPAGSTTYAGVMEKANITNWTQLCGLNNPYEFDNATNGIEMVVKGFSMYGTPSDRRYCVLGHENVGNQMSTIFYSSGNYTIDYPKIYESETAKRFWRPSRLFLSDDHVVTPQFVDTTVGKWVAMNDLTAEELSSQIESQKQQGLHPIDLHGGASGQDVRFAVIFAEEDIPEPRKWTATGSFTGFKDNTGATMAFDTAMQSWMKKNGVRQAQLAITSNGSTIAERGYTWAENDRPIVETDDIFLLASVSKIFVHAAIFNLIEAGKLNYSTAAYPLLGYDKLADARAKDITIDHLLTHTSGYNRDRSGDPSFLFREIAITLFNGTRAATLRDVIEYQAARPLDFAPGTDYAYSNYGTMLLSYIVSNITATPYLDFLKDNILGDLDVRLYETAAEKHAGDRIIQESKYTGYDPREPKSYRLVPGPFGGDGAIKEECAGAFSLAASAGTVARFIGSHAVSGTGGRAPFAERDGTVVGARTFASSRPDVDWALTINTREYISEAEFDDLRYWKLPFVFEDFAVA
;
A
#
# COMPACT_ATOMS: atom_id res chain seq x y z
N MET A 1 26.94 62.21 -22.75
CA MET A 1 26.49 61.09 -23.60
C MET A 1 25.22 60.55 -22.96
N TYR A 2 24.08 61.07 -23.41
CA TYR A 2 22.71 60.59 -23.15
C TYR A 2 22.45 59.35 -24.08
N PRO A 3 21.34 58.57 -23.98
CA PRO A 3 20.57 58.14 -22.78
C PRO A 3 19.71 56.83 -22.91
N HIS A 4 18.93 56.55 -21.84
CA HIS A 4 17.61 55.85 -21.76
C HIS A 4 17.56 54.33 -22.04
N SER A 5 16.69 53.50 -21.43
CA SER A 5 15.39 53.71 -20.79
C SER A 5 15.04 52.64 -19.75
N PHE A 6 14.32 53.06 -18.70
CA PHE A 6 13.38 52.24 -17.93
C PHE A 6 12.25 51.72 -18.82
N LEU A 7 11.84 50.45 -18.66
CA LEU A 7 10.45 50.04 -18.78
C LEU A 7 10.23 48.75 -17.98
N GLY A 8 9.25 48.78 -17.07
CA GLY A 8 8.88 47.67 -16.21
C GLY A 8 8.17 46.55 -16.98
N LEU A 9 8.35 45.32 -16.51
CA LEU A 9 7.61 44.15 -16.98
C LEU A 9 6.99 43.47 -15.77
N LEU A 10 5.67 43.34 -15.85
CA LEU A 10 4.82 42.56 -14.97
C LEU A 10 5.34 41.12 -14.90
N THR A 11 5.73 40.67 -13.71
CA THR A 11 5.82 39.24 -13.41
C THR A 11 4.41 38.73 -13.15
N SER A 12 3.82 38.12 -14.18
CA SER A 12 2.63 37.28 -14.06
C SER A 12 3.05 35.95 -13.43
N CYS A 13 2.39 35.60 -12.33
CA CYS A 13 2.41 34.27 -11.75
C CYS A 13 1.81 33.28 -12.75
N LEU A 14 2.63 32.36 -13.24
CA LEU A 14 2.17 31.12 -13.86
C LEU A 14 2.55 29.99 -12.91
N SER A 15 1.54 29.51 -12.18
CA SER A 15 1.62 28.30 -11.37
C SER A 15 2.06 27.12 -12.25
N ILE A 16 3.10 26.46 -11.80
CA ILE A 16 3.59 25.21 -12.37
C ILE A 16 2.58 24.13 -11.94
N CYS A 17 1.70 23.72 -12.86
CA CYS A 17 1.00 22.46 -12.75
C CYS A 17 2.04 21.34 -12.90
N SER A 18 2.31 20.64 -11.81
CA SER A 18 3.08 19.39 -11.79
C SER A 18 2.28 18.29 -12.49
N VAL A 19 2.55 18.08 -13.78
CA VAL A 19 2.01 16.94 -14.54
C VAL A 19 2.88 15.72 -14.23
N ALA A 20 2.45 14.90 -13.27
CA ALA A 20 3.04 13.60 -13.03
C ALA A 20 2.74 12.68 -14.23
N HIS A 21 3.72 12.50 -15.12
CA HIS A 21 3.63 11.54 -16.22
C HIS A 21 4.04 10.14 -15.72
N ALA A 22 3.06 9.24 -15.57
CA ALA A 22 3.34 7.81 -15.58
C ALA A 22 3.48 7.36 -17.06
N ILE A 23 4.68 6.92 -17.45
CA ILE A 23 4.92 6.35 -18.79
C ILE A 23 4.70 4.83 -18.71
N PRO A 24 3.88 4.26 -19.61
CA PRO A 24 4.24 3.01 -20.25
C PRO A 24 4.26 3.18 -21.77
N THR A 25 5.43 2.91 -22.35
CA THR A 25 5.62 2.75 -23.79
C THR A 25 5.14 1.37 -24.23
N GLU A 26 4.01 1.31 -24.92
CA GLU A 26 3.77 0.50 -26.13
C GLU A 26 2.42 0.87 -26.75
N ARG A 27 2.41 1.16 -28.06
CA ARG A 27 1.19 1.48 -28.81
C ARG A 27 0.27 0.25 -28.85
N ARG A 28 -0.79 0.22 -28.03
CA ARG A 28 -1.98 -0.58 -28.35
C ARG A 28 -2.59 -0.03 -29.65
N GLN A 29 -2.81 -0.90 -30.62
CA GLN A 29 -3.81 -0.66 -31.66
C GLN A 29 -5.15 -0.47 -30.95
N ALA A 30 -5.76 0.71 -31.11
CA ALA A 30 -7.10 0.99 -30.62
C ALA A 30 -8.07 0.02 -31.28
N ASN A 31 -8.49 -1.01 -30.55
CA ASN A 31 -9.80 -1.59 -30.81
C ASN A 31 -10.81 -0.53 -30.38
N ASP A 32 -11.64 -0.12 -31.32
CA ASP A 32 -12.73 0.82 -31.17
C ASP A 32 -13.80 0.22 -30.24
N THR A 33 -13.55 0.28 -28.94
CA THR A 33 -14.50 -0.08 -27.87
C THR A 33 -14.58 1.03 -26.83
N SER A 34 -14.39 2.31 -27.21
CA SER A 34 -14.63 3.40 -26.27
C SER A 34 -16.08 3.34 -25.82
N ALA A 35 -16.31 3.17 -24.52
CA ALA A 35 -17.65 3.13 -23.97
C ALA A 35 -18.47 4.34 -24.47
N ASP A 36 -19.70 4.11 -24.92
CA ASP A 36 -20.62 5.19 -25.27
C ASP A 36 -21.03 5.87 -23.94
N VAL A 37 -20.39 7.01 -23.65
CA VAL A 37 -20.54 7.78 -22.41
C VAL A 37 -21.46 8.98 -22.62
N GLN A 38 -22.42 9.16 -21.71
CA GLN A 38 -23.28 10.34 -21.63
C GLN A 38 -23.08 11.02 -20.28
N THR A 39 -22.94 12.34 -20.29
CA THR A 39 -22.72 13.14 -19.07
C THR A 39 -23.62 14.37 -19.09
N TYR A 40 -24.12 14.76 -17.93
CA TYR A 40 -24.81 16.03 -17.72
C TYR A 40 -24.54 16.58 -16.32
N PHE A 41 -24.74 17.89 -16.16
CA PHE A 41 -24.63 18.62 -14.90
C PHE A 41 -25.55 19.85 -14.94
N ASN A 42 -25.78 20.48 -13.78
CA ASN A 42 -26.66 21.65 -13.60
C ASN A 42 -28.13 21.44 -13.98
N LEU A 43 -28.62 20.20 -14.03
CA LEU A 43 -30.04 19.92 -14.24
C LEU A 43 -30.83 20.09 -12.94
N ASP A 44 -32.04 20.63 -13.01
CA ASP A 44 -33.00 20.52 -11.90
C ASP A 44 -33.59 19.10 -11.82
N GLY A 45 -34.37 18.83 -10.78
CA GLY A 45 -34.94 17.50 -10.54
C GLY A 45 -35.86 17.00 -11.67
N ALA A 46 -36.61 17.88 -12.34
CA ALA A 46 -37.51 17.49 -13.42
C ALA A 46 -36.71 17.08 -14.67
N ALA A 47 -35.76 17.93 -15.08
CA ALA A 47 -34.87 17.65 -16.21
C ALA A 47 -33.99 16.43 -15.95
N HIS A 48 -33.50 16.24 -14.72
CA HIS A 48 -32.80 15.03 -14.31
C HIS A 48 -33.67 13.79 -14.50
N GLY A 49 -34.91 13.80 -14.00
CA GLY A 49 -35.85 12.69 -14.11
C GLY A 49 -36.17 12.28 -15.55
N ASP A 50 -36.36 13.25 -16.44
CA ASP A 50 -36.61 12.98 -17.86
C ASP A 50 -35.37 12.40 -18.55
N ARG A 51 -34.18 12.88 -18.17
CA ARG A 51 -32.92 12.37 -18.69
C ARG A 51 -32.65 10.94 -18.22
N VAL A 52 -32.89 10.63 -16.95
CA VAL A 52 -32.82 9.28 -16.36
C VAL A 52 -33.70 8.30 -17.15
N LYS A 53 -34.98 8.61 -17.35
CA LYS A 53 -35.91 7.74 -18.09
C LYS A 53 -35.43 7.46 -19.51
N THR A 54 -34.97 8.50 -20.20
CA THR A 54 -34.47 8.40 -21.57
C THR A 54 -33.24 7.49 -21.63
N LEU A 55 -32.25 7.74 -20.77
CA LEU A 55 -30.99 6.98 -20.78
C LEU A 55 -31.20 5.51 -20.39
N ILE A 56 -32.08 5.22 -19.42
CA ILE A 56 -32.46 3.84 -19.09
C ILE A 56 -33.09 3.14 -20.30
N ALA A 57 -34.03 3.80 -21.00
CA ALA A 57 -34.68 3.25 -22.18
C ALA A 57 -33.69 2.99 -23.33
N ASP A 58 -32.63 3.79 -23.44
CA ASP A 58 -31.57 3.66 -24.44
C ASP A 58 -30.48 2.64 -24.07
N GLY A 59 -30.60 1.97 -22.91
CA GLY A 59 -29.67 0.93 -22.45
C GLY A 59 -28.43 1.47 -21.73
N TYR A 60 -28.48 2.69 -21.20
CA TYR A 60 -27.41 3.25 -20.38
C TYR A 60 -27.57 2.90 -18.90
N ARG A 61 -26.43 2.85 -18.21
CA ARG A 61 -26.31 2.64 -16.77
C ARG A 61 -25.58 3.81 -16.15
N MET A 62 -26.06 4.25 -14.99
CA MET A 62 -25.43 5.32 -14.22
C MET A 62 -24.19 4.78 -13.49
N ILE A 63 -23.06 5.47 -13.61
CA ILE A 63 -21.79 5.11 -12.95
C ILE A 63 -21.30 6.18 -11.96
N SER A 64 -21.89 7.38 -12.03
CA SER A 64 -21.68 8.45 -11.07
C SER A 64 -22.96 9.28 -10.93
N LEU A 65 -23.29 9.65 -9.69
CA LEU A 65 -24.49 10.41 -9.31
C LEU A 65 -24.11 11.42 -8.25
N SER A 66 -24.44 12.69 -8.51
CA SER A 66 -24.29 13.77 -7.57
C SER A 66 -25.51 14.67 -7.60
N ASN A 67 -26.09 14.92 -6.43
CA ASN A 67 -26.98 16.04 -6.19
C ASN A 67 -26.25 17.06 -5.28
N TYR A 68 -26.50 18.34 -5.50
CA TYR A 68 -25.79 19.42 -4.80
C TYR A 68 -26.64 20.68 -4.68
N GLY A 69 -26.28 21.53 -3.73
CA GLY A 69 -27.04 22.70 -3.34
C GLY A 69 -28.23 22.40 -2.43
N THR A 70 -29.11 23.38 -2.24
CA THR A 70 -30.18 23.30 -1.23
C THR A 70 -31.57 23.17 -1.86
N ALA A 71 -32.47 22.45 -1.18
CA ALA A 71 -33.87 22.40 -1.58
C ALA A 71 -34.53 23.81 -1.56
N PRO A 72 -35.48 24.11 -2.47
CA PRO A 72 -35.97 23.26 -3.57
C PRO A 72 -35.10 23.36 -4.85
N GLY A 73 -33.99 24.10 -4.82
CA GLY A 73 -33.15 24.42 -5.98
C GLY A 73 -32.00 23.46 -6.26
N ALA A 74 -31.98 22.29 -5.61
CA ALA A 74 -30.92 21.29 -5.77
C ALA A 74 -30.73 20.89 -7.24
N LYS A 75 -29.48 20.76 -7.64
CA LYS A 75 -29.06 20.41 -8.99
C LYS A 75 -28.45 19.02 -9.04
N TYR A 76 -28.37 18.47 -10.24
CA TYR A 76 -27.89 17.12 -10.48
C TYR A 76 -26.79 17.08 -11.54
N ALA A 77 -25.79 16.25 -11.28
CA ALA A 77 -24.78 15.80 -12.22
C ALA A 77 -24.73 14.27 -12.24
N ALA A 78 -24.51 13.68 -13.41
CA ALA A 78 -24.39 12.24 -13.54
C ALA A 78 -23.57 11.85 -14.77
N VAL A 79 -22.95 10.67 -14.67
CA VAL A 79 -22.22 10.01 -15.75
C VAL A 79 -22.87 8.66 -16.03
N TRP A 80 -23.03 8.35 -17.31
CA TRP A 80 -23.70 7.17 -17.80
C TRP A 80 -22.87 6.47 -18.87
N VAL A 81 -22.90 5.15 -18.88
CA VAL A 81 -22.23 4.29 -19.86
C VAL A 81 -23.26 3.34 -20.47
N ARG A 82 -23.22 3.17 -21.80
CA ARG A 82 -24.02 2.16 -22.48
C ARG A 82 -23.41 0.78 -22.31
N ARG A 83 -24.04 -0.07 -21.51
CA ARG A 83 -23.56 -1.43 -21.21
C ARG A 83 -24.67 -2.27 -20.61
N ASP A 84 -24.66 -3.57 -20.91
CA ASP A 84 -25.53 -4.53 -20.23
C ASP A 84 -25.23 -4.63 -18.73
N GLY A 85 -26.22 -5.00 -17.92
CA GLY A 85 -26.01 -5.20 -16.50
C GLY A 85 -27.29 -5.59 -15.76
N ASN A 86 -27.23 -5.66 -14.43
CA ASN A 86 -28.38 -6.10 -13.65
C ASN A 86 -29.51 -5.05 -13.66
N PRO A 87 -30.77 -5.45 -13.44
CA PRO A 87 -31.85 -4.50 -13.20
C PRO A 87 -31.49 -3.52 -12.07
N PHE A 88 -31.79 -2.24 -12.26
CA PHE A 88 -31.56 -1.19 -11.27
C PHE A 88 -32.70 -0.19 -11.24
N GLU A 89 -32.79 0.53 -10.13
CA GLU A 89 -33.86 1.46 -9.82
C GLU A 89 -33.26 2.74 -9.25
N THR A 90 -33.89 3.88 -9.53
CA THR A 90 -33.37 5.21 -9.17
C THR A 90 -34.39 6.01 -8.38
N ILE A 91 -33.90 6.83 -7.45
CA ILE A 91 -34.68 7.87 -6.77
C ILE A 91 -33.92 9.19 -6.83
N TYR A 92 -34.65 10.30 -6.89
CA TYR A 92 -34.11 11.65 -6.85
C TYR A 92 -35.13 12.60 -6.23
N GLY A 93 -34.66 13.71 -5.67
CA GLY A 93 -35.54 14.75 -5.11
C GLY A 93 -36.30 14.32 -3.86
N ALA A 94 -35.92 13.21 -3.23
CA ALA A 94 -36.61 12.67 -2.07
C ALA A 94 -36.17 13.39 -0.79
N ASP A 95 -37.11 13.61 0.13
CA ASP A 95 -36.75 13.85 1.52
C ASP A 95 -36.32 12.53 2.19
N GLU A 96 -35.89 12.61 3.45
CA GLU A 96 -35.40 11.45 4.22
C GLU A 96 -36.44 10.33 4.31
N ALA A 97 -37.68 10.66 4.70
CA ALA A 97 -38.74 9.66 4.85
C ALA A 97 -39.08 8.97 3.53
N THR A 98 -39.17 9.73 2.43
CA THR A 98 -39.44 9.17 1.09
C THR A 98 -38.28 8.29 0.62
N TYR A 99 -37.04 8.68 0.90
CA TYR A 99 -35.86 7.89 0.55
C TYR A 99 -35.83 6.57 1.33
N ASP A 100 -36.06 6.61 2.64
CA ASP A 100 -36.04 5.43 3.49
C ASP A 100 -37.12 4.41 3.09
N ASP A 101 -38.36 4.86 2.84
CA ASP A 101 -39.44 4.01 2.35
C ASP A 101 -39.09 3.33 1.01
N TRP A 102 -38.50 4.08 0.08
CA TRP A 102 -38.05 3.54 -1.21
C TRP A 102 -36.91 2.53 -1.03
N PHE A 103 -35.93 2.88 -0.21
CA PHE A 103 -34.76 2.06 0.07
C PHE A 103 -35.15 0.72 0.68
N ASP A 104 -35.99 0.72 1.71
CA ASP A 104 -36.48 -0.50 2.37
C ASP A 104 -37.34 -1.36 1.43
N SER A 105 -38.15 -0.73 0.57
CA SER A 105 -38.91 -1.44 -0.46
C SER A 105 -38.00 -2.23 -1.40
N TRP A 106 -36.93 -1.63 -1.90
CA TRP A 106 -36.00 -2.30 -2.82
C TRP A 106 -35.08 -3.29 -2.13
N LYS A 107 -34.62 -2.97 -0.92
CA LYS A 107 -33.88 -3.88 -0.05
C LYS A 107 -34.66 -5.17 0.18
N SER A 108 -35.96 -5.09 0.48
CA SER A 108 -36.84 -6.26 0.66
C SER A 108 -36.97 -7.15 -0.58
N LYS A 109 -36.71 -6.59 -1.78
CA LYS A 109 -36.73 -7.30 -3.07
C LYS A 109 -35.34 -7.87 -3.46
N GLY A 110 -34.36 -7.75 -2.57
CA GLY A 110 -32.99 -8.23 -2.79
C GLY A 110 -32.14 -7.32 -3.67
N TYR A 111 -32.49 -6.03 -3.78
CA TYR A 111 -31.61 -5.03 -4.38
C TYR A 111 -30.66 -4.47 -3.32
N VAL A 112 -29.50 -4.02 -3.77
CA VAL A 112 -28.46 -3.42 -2.92
C VAL A 112 -28.14 -2.01 -3.40
N PRO A 113 -27.86 -1.06 -2.51
CA PRO A 113 -27.50 0.30 -2.89
C PRO A 113 -26.15 0.32 -3.61
N THR A 114 -26.05 1.00 -4.75
CA THR A 114 -24.78 1.18 -5.48
C THR A 114 -24.33 2.64 -5.50
N HIS A 115 -25.26 3.58 -5.37
CA HIS A 115 -25.00 5.00 -5.33
C HIS A 115 -25.90 5.68 -4.30
N ILE A 116 -25.33 6.66 -3.60
CA ILE A 116 -26.04 7.55 -2.69
C ILE A 116 -25.45 8.95 -2.82
N SER A 117 -26.32 9.95 -2.94
CA SER A 117 -25.97 11.36 -2.89
C SER A 117 -26.98 12.11 -2.03
N VAL A 118 -26.47 12.90 -1.10
CA VAL A 118 -27.28 13.69 -0.15
C VAL A 118 -26.76 15.11 -0.11
N THR A 119 -27.65 16.08 -0.14
CA THR A 119 -27.32 17.51 -0.07
C THR A 119 -28.31 18.28 0.81
N GLY A 120 -27.98 19.54 1.15
CA GLY A 120 -28.82 20.43 1.94
C GLY A 120 -28.55 20.40 3.45
N PRO A 121 -29.13 21.35 4.21
CA PRO A 121 -29.00 21.41 5.67
C PRO A 121 -29.79 20.29 6.37
N ALA A 122 -29.41 19.96 7.60
CA ALA A 122 -30.17 19.02 8.43
C ALA A 122 -31.64 19.47 8.56
N GLY A 123 -32.58 18.54 8.36
CA GLY A 123 -34.03 18.82 8.35
C GLY A 123 -34.58 19.39 7.03
N SER A 124 -33.73 19.69 6.04
CA SER A 124 -34.15 20.04 4.67
C SER A 124 -33.19 19.40 3.65
N THR A 125 -32.95 18.11 3.83
CA THR A 125 -32.07 17.31 2.99
C THR A 125 -32.79 16.88 1.71
N THR A 126 -32.01 16.65 0.66
CA THR A 126 -32.49 16.03 -0.57
C THR A 126 -31.62 14.83 -0.89
N TYR A 127 -32.25 13.69 -1.09
CA TYR A 127 -31.63 12.40 -1.37
C TYR A 127 -31.79 12.03 -2.85
N ALA A 128 -30.76 11.37 -3.37
CA ALA A 128 -30.77 10.66 -4.63
C ALA A 128 -30.00 9.35 -4.47
N GLY A 129 -30.42 8.30 -5.17
CA GLY A 129 -29.77 7.00 -5.03
C GLY A 129 -30.09 6.03 -6.15
N VAL A 130 -29.30 4.97 -6.20
CA VAL A 130 -29.44 3.86 -7.14
C VAL A 130 -29.38 2.54 -6.36
N MET A 131 -30.35 1.68 -6.60
CA MET A 131 -30.41 0.31 -6.08
C MET A 131 -30.26 -0.66 -7.26
N GLU A 132 -29.40 -1.67 -7.16
CA GLU A 132 -29.16 -2.66 -8.21
C GLU A 132 -29.36 -4.09 -7.69
N LYS A 133 -29.87 -4.98 -8.53
CA LYS A 133 -29.97 -6.41 -8.20
C LYS A 133 -28.62 -7.11 -8.41
N ALA A 134 -27.67 -6.85 -7.53
CA ALA A 134 -26.31 -7.39 -7.57
C ALA A 134 -26.05 -8.45 -6.49
N ASN A 135 -25.10 -9.35 -6.75
CA ASN A 135 -24.71 -10.41 -5.81
C ASN A 135 -23.67 -9.89 -4.80
N ILE A 136 -24.11 -9.10 -3.84
CA ILE A 136 -23.29 -8.53 -2.75
C ILE A 136 -23.88 -9.01 -1.44
N THR A 137 -23.07 -9.70 -0.63
CA THR A 137 -23.53 -10.38 0.59
C THR A 137 -23.63 -9.38 1.74
N ASN A 138 -22.57 -8.63 1.98
CA ASN A 138 -22.51 -7.65 3.05
C ASN A 138 -22.34 -6.24 2.48
N TRP A 139 -23.25 -5.35 2.85
CA TRP A 139 -23.19 -3.94 2.52
C TRP A 139 -23.81 -3.13 3.65
N THR A 140 -23.34 -1.89 3.79
CA THR A 140 -23.81 -0.97 4.84
C THR A 140 -23.97 0.41 4.24
N GLN A 141 -25.13 1.04 4.50
CA GLN A 141 -25.36 2.45 4.22
C GLN A 141 -25.81 3.13 5.52
N LEU A 142 -25.13 4.21 5.90
CA LEU A 142 -25.47 5.01 7.07
C LEU A 142 -25.47 6.49 6.70
N CYS A 143 -26.60 7.16 6.89
CA CYS A 143 -26.74 8.61 6.70
C CYS A 143 -26.98 9.31 8.05
N GLY A 144 -26.89 10.65 8.07
CA GLY A 144 -27.15 11.46 9.26
C GLY A 144 -26.04 11.46 10.31
N LEU A 145 -24.91 10.83 10.03
CA LEU A 145 -23.77 10.73 10.95
C LEU A 145 -23.22 12.11 11.30
N ASN A 146 -22.81 12.33 12.54
CA ASN A 146 -22.11 13.56 12.95
C ASN A 146 -20.60 13.46 12.72
N ASN A 147 -20.10 12.25 12.58
CA ASN A 147 -18.70 11.93 12.39
C ASN A 147 -18.58 10.77 11.39
N PRO A 148 -17.83 10.92 10.28
CA PRO A 148 -17.75 9.88 9.25
C PRO A 148 -17.11 8.58 9.76
N TYR A 149 -16.25 8.66 10.79
CA TYR A 149 -15.63 7.48 11.41
C TYR A 149 -16.63 6.60 12.18
N GLU A 150 -17.86 7.07 12.42
CA GLU A 150 -18.94 6.21 12.94
C GLU A 150 -19.30 5.08 11.96
N PHE A 151 -19.04 5.26 10.66
CA PHE A 151 -19.21 4.20 9.67
C PHE A 151 -18.24 3.04 9.94
N ASP A 152 -16.96 3.32 10.14
CA ASP A 152 -15.93 2.31 10.41
C ASP A 152 -16.23 1.55 11.71
N ASN A 153 -16.77 2.24 12.73
CA ASN A 153 -17.22 1.61 13.97
C ASN A 153 -18.40 0.66 13.75
N ALA A 154 -19.34 1.02 12.87
CA ALA A 154 -20.52 0.21 12.58
C ALA A 154 -20.22 -1.01 11.70
N THR A 155 -19.17 -0.95 10.87
CA THR A 155 -18.73 -2.06 10.01
C THR A 155 -17.57 -2.86 10.61
N ASN A 156 -17.25 -2.63 11.89
CA ASN A 156 -16.09 -3.20 12.56
C ASN A 156 -15.91 -4.71 12.28
N GLY A 157 -14.72 -5.09 11.81
CA GLY A 157 -14.38 -6.47 11.45
C GLY A 157 -14.77 -6.90 10.03
N ILE A 158 -15.44 -6.04 9.26
CA ILE A 158 -15.70 -6.24 7.83
C ILE A 158 -14.95 -5.15 7.07
N GLU A 159 -14.03 -5.56 6.20
CA GLU A 159 -13.36 -4.61 5.32
C GLU A 159 -14.32 -4.15 4.22
N MET A 160 -14.51 -2.84 4.12
CA MET A 160 -15.49 -2.24 3.23
C MET A 160 -14.80 -1.38 2.17
N VAL A 161 -15.26 -1.50 0.93
CA VAL A 161 -14.94 -0.54 -0.14
C VAL A 161 -16.07 0.47 -0.21
N VAL A 162 -15.76 1.74 0.10
CA VAL A 162 -16.72 2.84 -0.03
C VAL A 162 -17.15 2.98 -1.49
N LYS A 163 -18.46 2.96 -1.73
CA LYS A 163 -19.07 3.13 -3.06
C LYS A 163 -19.75 4.48 -3.24
N GLY A 164 -20.21 5.08 -2.13
CA GLY A 164 -20.81 6.40 -2.11
C GLY A 164 -20.53 7.12 -0.81
N PHE A 165 -20.33 8.43 -0.89
CA PHE A 165 -20.12 9.30 0.26
C PHE A 165 -20.75 10.66 -0.02
N SER A 166 -21.35 11.26 0.99
CA SER A 166 -21.85 12.62 0.95
C SER A 166 -21.51 13.33 2.25
N MET A 167 -20.82 14.45 2.17
CA MET A 167 -20.68 15.40 3.27
C MET A 167 -21.60 16.58 2.98
N TYR A 168 -22.67 16.69 3.76
CA TYR A 168 -23.73 17.68 3.60
C TYR A 168 -23.97 18.43 4.91
N GLY A 169 -24.98 19.30 4.95
CA GLY A 169 -25.23 20.17 6.09
C GLY A 169 -24.55 21.53 5.95
N THR A 170 -24.40 22.22 7.07
CA THR A 170 -23.66 23.49 7.13
C THR A 170 -22.26 23.24 7.73
N PRO A 171 -21.28 24.13 7.56
CA PRO A 171 -19.98 23.97 8.21
C PRO A 171 -20.05 23.77 9.74
N SER A 172 -21.08 24.32 10.40
CA SER A 172 -21.33 24.16 11.85
C SER A 172 -22.17 22.94 12.23
N ASP A 173 -22.84 22.29 11.28
CA ASP A 173 -23.67 21.10 11.47
C ASP A 173 -23.48 20.18 10.27
N ARG A 174 -22.25 19.65 10.15
CA ARG A 174 -21.89 18.74 9.07
C ARG A 174 -22.47 17.36 9.34
N ARG A 175 -23.01 16.76 8.30
CA ARG A 175 -23.55 15.41 8.30
C ARG A 175 -22.90 14.57 7.23
N TYR A 176 -22.85 13.27 7.46
CA TYR A 176 -22.22 12.33 6.55
C TYR A 176 -23.21 11.22 6.19
N CYS A 177 -23.23 10.86 4.92
CA CYS A 177 -23.79 9.59 4.48
C CYS A 177 -22.71 8.77 3.78
N VAL A 178 -22.56 7.51 4.17
CA VAL A 178 -21.54 6.60 3.66
C VAL A 178 -22.18 5.28 3.27
N LEU A 179 -21.86 4.82 2.07
CA LEU A 179 -22.24 3.52 1.53
C LEU A 179 -20.96 2.72 1.27
N GLY A 180 -20.87 1.52 1.83
CA GLY A 180 -19.82 0.56 1.55
C GLY A 180 -20.34 -0.83 1.19
N HIS A 181 -19.59 -1.53 0.37
CA HIS A 181 -19.77 -2.96 0.09
C HIS A 181 -18.59 -3.74 0.66
N GLU A 182 -18.80 -5.02 0.96
CA GLU A 182 -17.71 -5.93 1.33
C GLU A 182 -16.56 -5.90 0.32
N ASN A 183 -15.33 -5.92 0.84
CA ASN A 183 -14.12 -5.97 0.04
C ASN A 183 -13.82 -7.40 -0.45
N VAL A 184 -14.58 -7.90 -1.42
CA VAL A 184 -14.32 -9.22 -2.01
C VAL A 184 -13.03 -9.17 -2.82
N GLY A 185 -12.00 -9.91 -2.37
CA GLY A 185 -10.72 -10.02 -3.07
C GLY A 185 -9.64 -9.03 -2.61
N ASN A 186 -9.85 -8.38 -1.45
CA ASN A 186 -8.86 -7.53 -0.79
C ASN A 186 -8.33 -6.43 -1.74
N GLN A 187 -9.24 -5.66 -2.33
CA GLN A 187 -8.89 -4.47 -3.11
C GLN A 187 -8.31 -3.42 -2.18
N MET A 188 -7.16 -2.85 -2.51
CA MET A 188 -6.60 -1.76 -1.71
C MET A 188 -7.27 -0.45 -2.06
N SER A 189 -7.76 0.23 -1.03
CA SER A 189 -8.32 1.57 -1.16
C SER A 189 -8.02 2.41 0.08
N THR A 190 -8.07 3.72 -0.09
CA THR A 190 -7.99 4.72 0.98
C THR A 190 -9.10 5.74 0.76
N ILE A 191 -9.68 6.24 1.84
CA ILE A 191 -10.60 7.37 1.82
C ILE A 191 -10.20 8.34 2.92
N PHE A 192 -10.20 9.63 2.61
CA PHE A 192 -9.71 10.67 3.53
C PHE A 192 -10.85 11.58 3.94
N TYR A 193 -11.45 11.30 5.09
CA TYR A 193 -12.58 12.06 5.58
C TYR A 193 -12.17 13.41 6.20
N SER A 194 -12.92 14.46 5.86
CA SER A 194 -12.97 15.68 6.67
C SER A 194 -13.99 15.52 7.80
N SER A 195 -13.75 16.18 8.93
CA SER A 195 -14.61 16.20 10.12
C SER A 195 -14.84 17.65 10.59
N GLY A 196 -15.70 17.85 11.60
CA GLY A 196 -15.96 19.20 12.13
C GLY A 196 -14.73 19.95 12.64
N ASN A 197 -13.70 19.24 13.11
CA ASN A 197 -12.48 19.85 13.68
C ASN A 197 -11.24 19.73 12.77
N TYR A 198 -11.38 19.08 11.61
CA TYR A 198 -10.26 18.78 10.73
C TYR A 198 -10.72 18.72 9.28
N THR A 199 -10.17 19.62 8.46
CA THR A 199 -10.34 19.59 7.00
C THR A 199 -9.06 19.06 6.38
N ILE A 200 -9.21 18.10 5.48
CA ILE A 200 -8.07 17.53 4.78
C ILE A 200 -7.42 18.54 3.83
N ASP A 201 -6.12 18.38 3.57
CA ASP A 201 -5.39 19.11 2.54
C ASP A 201 -5.34 18.25 1.26
N TYR A 202 -6.35 18.42 0.39
CA TYR A 202 -6.51 17.58 -0.81
C TYR A 202 -5.26 17.59 -1.72
N PRO A 203 -4.64 18.74 -2.07
CA PRO A 203 -3.41 18.74 -2.86
C PRO A 203 -2.29 17.87 -2.28
N LYS A 204 -2.06 17.93 -0.97
CA LYS A 204 -1.04 17.09 -0.30
C LYS A 204 -1.40 15.61 -0.33
N ILE A 205 -2.67 15.27 -0.10
CA ILE A 205 -3.15 13.89 -0.17
C ILE A 205 -3.02 13.36 -1.60
N TYR A 206 -3.40 14.15 -2.60
CA TYR A 206 -3.28 13.78 -4.00
C TYR A 206 -1.82 13.48 -4.38
N GLU A 207 -0.88 14.36 -4.03
CA GLU A 207 0.55 14.14 -4.26
C GLU A 207 1.05 12.87 -3.56
N SER A 208 0.70 12.68 -2.29
CA SER A 208 1.07 11.51 -1.49
C SER A 208 0.55 10.20 -2.08
N GLU A 209 -0.74 10.16 -2.42
CA GLU A 209 -1.41 8.95 -2.87
C GLU A 209 -0.98 8.57 -4.29
N THR A 210 -0.77 9.55 -5.17
CA THR A 210 -0.33 9.31 -6.55
C THR A 210 1.18 9.05 -6.67
N ALA A 211 1.96 9.30 -5.62
CA ALA A 211 3.34 8.84 -5.52
C ALA A 211 3.44 7.31 -5.33
N LYS A 212 2.38 6.65 -4.86
CA LYS A 212 2.31 5.19 -4.83
C LYS A 212 2.09 4.66 -6.25
N ARG A 213 2.99 3.80 -6.73
CA ARG A 213 2.90 3.22 -8.08
C ARG A 213 1.52 2.56 -8.29
N PHE A 214 0.84 2.92 -9.38
CA PHE A 214 -0.50 2.44 -9.78
C PHE A 214 -1.71 2.91 -8.96
N TRP A 215 -1.51 3.76 -7.95
CA TRP A 215 -2.64 4.36 -7.24
C TRP A 215 -3.21 5.53 -8.02
N ARG A 216 -4.54 5.66 -7.98
CA ARG A 216 -5.28 6.74 -8.63
C ARG A 216 -6.51 7.12 -7.81
N PRO A 217 -7.04 8.34 -7.97
CA PRO A 217 -8.36 8.64 -7.44
C PRO A 217 -9.42 7.77 -8.15
N SER A 218 -10.38 7.26 -7.38
CA SER A 218 -11.60 6.59 -7.88
C SER A 218 -12.84 7.45 -7.73
N ARG A 219 -12.89 8.29 -6.69
CA ARG A 219 -14.01 9.19 -6.40
C ARG A 219 -13.49 10.49 -5.82
N LEU A 220 -14.08 11.62 -6.23
CA LEU A 220 -13.82 12.94 -5.64
C LEU A 220 -15.14 13.54 -5.16
N PHE A 221 -15.56 13.18 -3.95
CA PHE A 221 -16.80 13.70 -3.38
C PHE A 221 -16.63 15.17 -2.99
N LEU A 222 -17.49 16.04 -3.49
CA LEU A 222 -17.43 17.49 -3.25
C LEU A 222 -18.62 17.94 -2.40
N SER A 223 -18.35 18.63 -1.29
CA SER A 223 -19.39 19.20 -0.43
C SER A 223 -19.84 20.60 -0.87
N ASP A 224 -20.96 21.06 -0.32
CA ASP A 224 -21.52 22.38 -0.59
C ASP A 224 -20.63 23.56 -0.18
N ASP A 225 -19.64 23.33 0.67
CA ASP A 225 -18.64 24.31 1.09
C ASP A 225 -17.25 24.05 0.49
N HIS A 226 -17.22 23.37 -0.66
CA HIS A 226 -16.06 23.15 -1.53
C HIS A 226 -14.96 22.27 -0.94
N VAL A 227 -15.29 21.43 0.04
CA VAL A 227 -14.34 20.46 0.59
C VAL A 227 -14.41 19.17 -0.21
N VAL A 228 -13.25 18.75 -0.71
CA VAL A 228 -13.09 17.46 -1.41
C VAL A 228 -12.82 16.36 -0.38
N THR A 229 -13.58 15.28 -0.46
CA THR A 229 -13.28 14.00 0.21
C THR A 229 -12.87 13.00 -0.87
N PRO A 230 -11.58 12.68 -1.02
CA PRO A 230 -11.10 11.80 -2.07
C PRO A 230 -11.07 10.35 -1.60
N GLN A 231 -11.31 9.45 -2.55
CA GLN A 231 -11.01 8.03 -2.44
C GLN A 231 -9.96 7.66 -3.49
N PHE A 232 -8.95 6.89 -3.09
CA PHE A 232 -7.96 6.32 -3.98
C PHE A 232 -8.03 4.79 -3.96
N VAL A 233 -7.68 4.18 -5.08
CA VAL A 233 -7.66 2.72 -5.27
C VAL A 233 -6.42 2.30 -6.04
N ASP A 234 -5.98 1.07 -5.83
CA ASP A 234 -4.80 0.48 -6.48
C ASP A 234 -5.09 -0.16 -7.85
N THR A 235 -6.07 0.35 -8.59
CA THR A 235 -6.55 -0.28 -9.82
C THR A 235 -6.21 0.53 -11.07
N THR A 236 -6.07 -0.14 -12.22
CA THR A 236 -5.73 0.51 -13.50
C THR A 236 -6.96 0.68 -14.39
N VAL A 237 -7.10 1.84 -15.02
CA VAL A 237 -8.18 2.19 -15.97
C VAL A 237 -7.59 2.82 -17.23
N GLY A 238 -6.37 2.42 -17.57
CA GLY A 238 -5.55 3.11 -18.55
C GLY A 238 -5.10 4.48 -18.03
N LYS A 239 -4.93 5.43 -18.96
CA LYS A 239 -4.65 6.82 -18.59
C LYS A 239 -5.83 7.44 -17.88
N TRP A 240 -5.54 8.36 -16.95
CA TRP A 240 -6.54 9.08 -16.21
C TRP A 240 -6.06 10.48 -15.85
N VAL A 241 -7.01 11.39 -15.62
CA VAL A 241 -6.77 12.76 -15.14
C VAL A 241 -7.87 13.13 -14.15
N ALA A 242 -7.51 13.73 -13.02
CA ALA A 242 -8.46 14.20 -12.02
C ALA A 242 -8.40 15.72 -11.89
N MET A 243 -9.56 16.36 -11.78
CA MET A 243 -9.70 17.82 -11.69
C MET A 243 -10.75 18.18 -10.63
N ASN A 244 -10.61 19.35 -10.04
CA ASN A 244 -11.54 19.90 -9.04
C ASN A 244 -11.57 21.43 -9.14
N ASP A 245 -12.49 22.05 -8.41
CA ASP A 245 -12.72 23.50 -8.42
C ASP A 245 -13.04 24.07 -9.81
N LEU A 246 -13.72 23.29 -10.65
CA LEU A 246 -14.12 23.72 -11.99
C LEU A 246 -15.46 24.46 -11.96
N THR A 247 -15.57 25.56 -12.70
CA THR A 247 -16.86 26.14 -13.10
C THR A 247 -17.56 25.26 -14.14
N ALA A 248 -18.84 25.53 -14.41
CA ALA A 248 -19.60 24.82 -15.44
C ALA A 248 -19.01 24.97 -16.86
N GLU A 249 -18.48 26.16 -17.17
CA GLU A 249 -17.85 26.44 -18.47
C GLU A 249 -16.52 25.70 -18.61
N GLU A 250 -15.70 25.71 -17.56
CA GLU A 250 -14.44 24.97 -17.52
C GLU A 250 -14.67 23.47 -17.60
N LEU A 251 -15.64 22.92 -16.85
CA LEU A 251 -16.00 21.51 -16.93
C LEU A 251 -16.43 21.13 -18.35
N SER A 252 -17.27 21.94 -19.00
CA SER A 252 -17.69 21.70 -20.39
C SER A 252 -16.49 21.64 -21.34
N SER A 253 -15.56 22.61 -21.20
CA SER A 253 -14.34 22.68 -22.00
C SER A 253 -13.42 21.49 -21.76
N GLN A 254 -13.27 21.07 -20.50
CA GLN A 254 -12.46 19.91 -20.15
C GLN A 254 -13.06 18.62 -20.68
N ILE A 255 -14.39 18.42 -20.61
CA ILE A 255 -15.03 17.23 -21.18
C ILE A 255 -14.70 17.09 -22.67
N GLU A 256 -14.81 18.16 -23.45
CA GLU A 256 -14.49 18.12 -24.89
C GLU A 256 -13.00 17.93 -25.15
N SER A 257 -12.13 18.59 -24.36
CA SER A 257 -10.67 18.47 -24.49
C SER A 257 -10.16 17.07 -24.15
N GLN A 258 -10.63 16.48 -23.06
CA GLN A 258 -10.22 15.15 -22.60
C GLN A 258 -10.78 14.05 -23.53
N LYS A 259 -11.99 14.24 -24.07
CA LYS A 259 -12.58 13.35 -25.08
C LYS A 259 -11.72 13.23 -26.34
N GLN A 260 -11.09 14.32 -26.78
CA GLN A 260 -10.15 14.30 -27.92
C GLN A 260 -8.88 13.49 -27.62
N GLN A 261 -8.56 13.24 -26.35
CA GLN A 261 -7.44 12.42 -25.90
C GLN A 261 -7.86 10.97 -25.60
N GLY A 262 -9.10 10.60 -25.89
CA GLY A 262 -9.66 9.28 -25.61
C GLY A 262 -10.05 9.06 -24.15
N LEU A 263 -10.22 10.14 -23.37
CA LEU A 263 -10.63 10.07 -21.98
C LEU A 263 -12.08 10.54 -21.81
N HIS A 264 -12.83 9.87 -20.96
CA HIS A 264 -14.21 10.22 -20.65
C HIS A 264 -14.42 10.37 -19.14
N PRO A 265 -15.39 11.19 -18.69
CA PRO A 265 -15.76 11.24 -17.29
C PRO A 265 -16.11 9.82 -16.78
N ILE A 266 -15.57 9.44 -15.63
CA ILE A 266 -15.93 8.23 -14.90
C ILE A 266 -16.44 8.53 -13.49
N ASP A 267 -16.20 9.74 -12.99
CA ASP A 267 -16.76 10.28 -11.76
C ASP A 267 -16.98 11.79 -11.91
N LEU A 268 -18.14 12.30 -11.47
CA LEU A 268 -18.48 13.72 -11.55
C LEU A 268 -19.35 14.13 -10.35
N HIS A 269 -18.83 15.07 -9.56
CA HIS A 269 -19.52 15.63 -8.41
C HIS A 269 -19.63 17.14 -8.53
N GLY A 270 -20.81 17.68 -8.23
CA GLY A 270 -21.02 19.11 -8.01
C GLY A 270 -21.11 19.41 -6.53
N GLY A 271 -20.85 20.66 -6.17
CA GLY A 271 -21.07 21.20 -4.83
C GLY A 271 -21.52 22.66 -4.92
N ALA A 272 -22.11 23.15 -3.84
CA ALA A 272 -22.56 24.51 -3.60
C ALA A 272 -23.82 24.89 -4.40
N SER A 273 -24.16 26.18 -4.41
CA SER A 273 -25.39 26.70 -5.01
C SER A 273 -25.14 27.99 -5.78
N GLY A 274 -26.01 28.28 -6.76
CA GLY A 274 -25.96 29.51 -7.52
C GLY A 274 -24.66 29.68 -8.33
N GLN A 275 -24.00 30.84 -8.19
CA GLN A 275 -22.76 31.15 -8.90
C GLN A 275 -21.51 30.52 -8.26
N ASP A 276 -21.65 30.02 -7.03
CA ASP A 276 -20.56 29.40 -6.30
C ASP A 276 -20.41 27.92 -6.66
N VAL A 277 -21.30 27.35 -7.49
CA VAL A 277 -21.22 25.95 -7.91
C VAL A 277 -19.84 25.63 -8.48
N ARG A 278 -19.25 24.54 -7.97
CA ARG A 278 -17.99 23.96 -8.45
C ARG A 278 -18.14 22.48 -8.72
N PHE A 279 -17.26 21.95 -9.56
CA PHE A 279 -17.22 20.54 -9.94
C PHE A 279 -15.87 19.88 -9.68
N ALA A 280 -15.93 18.62 -9.28
CA ALA A 280 -14.82 17.68 -9.30
C ALA A 280 -15.12 16.55 -10.29
N VAL A 281 -14.13 16.15 -11.07
CA VAL A 281 -14.28 15.17 -12.15
C VAL A 281 -13.03 14.30 -12.28
N ILE A 282 -13.23 13.02 -12.56
CA ILE A 282 -12.18 12.08 -12.95
C ILE A 282 -12.46 11.64 -14.38
N PHE A 283 -11.47 11.78 -15.25
CA PHE A 283 -11.45 11.27 -16.62
C PHE A 283 -10.56 10.04 -16.71
N ALA A 284 -10.95 9.03 -17.50
CA ALA A 284 -10.14 7.86 -17.77
C ALA A 284 -10.39 7.26 -19.17
N GLU A 285 -9.47 6.41 -19.64
CA GLU A 285 -9.68 5.60 -20.86
C GLU A 285 -10.83 4.59 -20.66
N GLU A 286 -10.96 4.01 -19.46
CA GLU A 286 -11.98 3.02 -19.11
C GLU A 286 -12.69 3.34 -17.79
N ASP A 287 -13.97 2.97 -17.63
CA ASP A 287 -14.69 3.10 -16.34
C ASP A 287 -14.52 1.87 -15.43
N ILE A 288 -14.38 0.69 -16.04
CA ILE A 288 -14.12 -0.57 -15.33
C ILE A 288 -12.60 -0.77 -15.22
N PRO A 289 -12.08 -1.03 -14.01
CA PRO A 289 -10.70 -1.46 -13.84
C PRO A 289 -10.30 -2.67 -14.69
N GLU A 290 -9.07 -2.68 -15.24
CA GLU A 290 -8.57 -3.88 -15.94
C GLU A 290 -8.57 -5.08 -14.97
N PRO A 291 -9.02 -6.26 -15.42
CA PRO A 291 -8.99 -7.45 -14.58
C PRO A 291 -7.56 -7.95 -14.40
N ARG A 292 -7.26 -8.45 -13.19
CA ARG A 292 -6.00 -9.12 -12.88
C ARG A 292 -5.91 -10.48 -13.57
N LYS A 293 -4.78 -10.78 -14.21
CA LYS A 293 -4.48 -12.04 -14.88
C LYS A 293 -3.54 -12.88 -14.03
N TRP A 294 -3.76 -14.20 -14.03
CA TRP A 294 -2.89 -15.16 -13.37
C TRP A 294 -1.79 -15.65 -14.32
N THR A 295 -0.54 -15.61 -13.88
CA THR A 295 0.62 -16.18 -14.56
C THR A 295 1.51 -16.89 -13.54
N ALA A 296 2.07 -18.04 -13.92
CA ALA A 296 3.09 -18.73 -13.14
C ALA A 296 4.29 -19.09 -14.05
N THR A 297 5.50 -18.89 -13.55
CA THR A 297 6.78 -19.15 -14.23
C THR A 297 7.62 -20.14 -13.42
N GLY A 298 8.76 -20.58 -13.96
CA GLY A 298 9.65 -21.53 -13.30
C GLY A 298 9.18 -22.99 -13.39
N SER A 299 9.78 -23.88 -12.61
CA SER A 299 9.53 -25.33 -12.70
C SER A 299 9.80 -26.11 -11.41
N PHE A 300 9.18 -27.27 -11.30
CA PHE A 300 9.50 -28.31 -10.31
C PHE A 300 10.24 -29.45 -11.01
N THR A 301 11.35 -29.88 -10.44
CA THR A 301 12.22 -30.90 -11.06
C THR A 301 12.63 -32.03 -10.11
N GLY A 302 12.65 -31.82 -8.79
CA GLY A 302 13.13 -32.81 -7.83
C GLY A 302 12.06 -33.59 -7.07
N PHE A 303 10.81 -33.61 -7.52
CA PHE A 303 9.75 -34.47 -6.96
C PHE A 303 9.56 -35.73 -7.81
N LYS A 304 9.16 -36.84 -7.18
CA LYS A 304 8.82 -38.08 -7.90
C LYS A 304 7.67 -37.89 -8.89
N ASP A 305 6.71 -37.02 -8.54
CA ASP A 305 5.66 -36.53 -9.42
C ASP A 305 5.71 -35.00 -9.51
N ASN A 306 6.60 -34.49 -10.37
CA ASN A 306 6.76 -33.06 -10.61
C ASN A 306 5.48 -32.38 -11.12
N THR A 307 4.70 -33.07 -11.96
CA THR A 307 3.48 -32.51 -12.55
C THR A 307 2.40 -32.35 -11.48
N GLY A 308 2.17 -33.38 -10.66
CA GLY A 308 1.25 -33.32 -9.54
C GLY A 308 1.63 -32.26 -8.52
N ALA A 309 2.91 -32.22 -8.11
CA ALA A 309 3.41 -31.21 -7.18
C ALA A 309 3.20 -29.78 -7.72
N THR A 310 3.55 -29.53 -9.00
CA THR A 310 3.35 -28.22 -9.63
C THR A 310 1.89 -27.78 -9.55
N MET A 311 0.95 -28.65 -9.94
CA MET A 311 -0.49 -28.31 -9.91
C MET A 311 -0.99 -28.01 -8.49
N ALA A 312 -0.55 -28.78 -7.50
CA ALA A 312 -0.97 -28.60 -6.11
C ALA A 312 -0.45 -27.28 -5.52
N PHE A 313 0.83 -26.96 -5.71
CA PHE A 313 1.42 -25.71 -5.27
C PHE A 313 0.82 -24.50 -5.99
N ASP A 314 0.67 -24.55 -7.31
CA ASP A 314 0.07 -23.48 -8.10
C ASP A 314 -1.38 -23.20 -7.65
N THR A 315 -2.17 -24.25 -7.37
CA THR A 315 -3.55 -24.10 -6.91
C THR A 315 -3.60 -23.44 -5.54
N ALA A 316 -2.78 -23.89 -4.60
CA ALA A 316 -2.71 -23.31 -3.25
C ALA A 316 -2.34 -21.82 -3.31
N MET A 317 -1.31 -21.49 -4.09
CA MET A 317 -0.84 -20.11 -4.28
C MET A 317 -1.88 -19.25 -4.99
N GLN A 318 -2.49 -19.74 -6.07
CA GLN A 318 -3.49 -18.99 -6.82
C GLN A 318 -4.70 -18.66 -5.95
N SER A 319 -5.25 -19.63 -5.24
CA SER A 319 -6.39 -19.42 -4.36
C SER A 319 -6.05 -18.45 -3.24
N TRP A 320 -4.88 -18.59 -2.62
CA TRP A 320 -4.46 -17.73 -1.52
C TRP A 320 -4.19 -16.29 -1.99
N MET A 321 -3.42 -16.09 -3.06
CA MET A 321 -3.09 -14.77 -3.58
C MET A 321 -4.34 -14.00 -4.04
N LYS A 322 -5.26 -14.66 -4.75
CA LYS A 322 -6.54 -14.06 -5.18
C LYS A 322 -7.40 -13.62 -4.00
N LYS A 323 -7.49 -14.47 -2.97
CA LYS A 323 -8.25 -14.16 -1.76
C LYS A 323 -7.62 -12.97 -1.01
N ASN A 324 -6.29 -12.94 -0.94
CA ASN A 324 -5.53 -12.01 -0.11
C ASN A 324 -5.02 -10.76 -0.85
N GLY A 325 -5.42 -10.50 -2.09
CA GLY A 325 -5.00 -9.28 -2.79
C GLY A 325 -3.52 -9.25 -3.19
N VAL A 326 -2.78 -10.37 -3.07
CA VAL A 326 -1.33 -10.39 -3.32
C VAL A 326 -1.05 -10.51 -4.81
N ARG A 327 -0.25 -9.59 -5.35
CA ARG A 327 0.01 -9.50 -6.79
C ARG A 327 1.25 -10.25 -7.26
N GLN A 328 2.32 -10.27 -6.47
CA GLN A 328 3.59 -10.88 -6.86
C GLN A 328 4.16 -11.73 -5.72
N ALA A 329 4.56 -12.95 -6.04
CA ALA A 329 5.15 -13.89 -5.09
C ALA A 329 6.19 -14.79 -5.75
N GLN A 330 7.13 -15.32 -4.96
CA GLN A 330 7.99 -16.44 -5.36
C GLN A 330 7.98 -17.55 -4.32
N LEU A 331 8.06 -18.80 -4.78
CA LEU A 331 8.29 -19.98 -3.96
C LEU A 331 9.54 -20.68 -4.47
N ALA A 332 10.43 -21.07 -3.56
CA ALA A 332 11.56 -21.93 -3.91
C ALA A 332 11.74 -23.05 -2.88
N ILE A 333 12.20 -24.20 -3.37
CA ILE A 333 12.44 -25.40 -2.58
C ILE A 333 13.80 -25.96 -3.03
N THR A 334 14.63 -26.30 -2.04
CA THR A 334 15.95 -26.87 -2.23
C THR A 334 16.07 -28.16 -1.43
N SER A 335 16.89 -29.10 -1.90
CA SER A 335 17.26 -30.30 -1.16
C SER A 335 18.76 -30.50 -1.30
N ASN A 336 19.45 -30.75 -0.18
CA ASN A 336 20.90 -30.90 -0.11
C ASN A 336 21.67 -29.79 -0.86
N GLY A 337 21.25 -28.54 -0.68
CA GLY A 337 21.87 -27.36 -1.30
C GLY A 337 21.54 -27.16 -2.79
N SER A 338 20.79 -28.06 -3.42
CA SER A 338 20.37 -27.95 -4.83
C SER A 338 18.93 -27.49 -4.94
N THR A 339 18.63 -26.53 -5.81
CA THR A 339 17.25 -26.12 -6.13
C THR A 339 16.51 -27.28 -6.80
N ILE A 340 15.37 -27.68 -6.23
CA ILE A 340 14.49 -28.71 -6.79
C ILE A 340 13.15 -28.14 -7.29
N ALA A 341 12.79 -26.93 -6.88
CA ALA A 341 11.69 -26.17 -7.43
C ALA A 341 11.90 -24.67 -7.25
N GLU A 342 11.52 -23.90 -8.26
CA GLU A 342 11.44 -22.44 -8.23
C GLU A 342 10.20 -22.01 -9.03
N ARG A 343 9.36 -21.15 -8.46
CA ARG A 343 8.14 -20.64 -9.08
C ARG A 343 7.97 -19.16 -8.82
N GLY A 344 7.73 -18.40 -9.89
CA GLY A 344 7.23 -17.03 -9.82
C GLY A 344 5.71 -17.02 -10.04
N TYR A 345 4.98 -16.22 -9.25
CA TYR A 345 3.54 -16.07 -9.36
C TYR A 345 3.16 -14.61 -9.55
N THR A 346 2.25 -14.36 -10.48
CA THR A 346 1.72 -13.03 -10.76
C THR A 346 0.19 -13.09 -10.86
N TRP A 347 -0.49 -12.29 -10.04
CA TRP A 347 -1.92 -12.02 -10.15
C TRP A 347 -2.15 -10.51 -10.26
N ALA A 348 -2.00 -9.98 -11.47
CA ALA A 348 -1.87 -8.55 -11.67
C ALA A 348 -2.47 -8.08 -12.99
N GLU A 349 -2.71 -6.77 -13.08
CA GLU A 349 -3.10 -6.06 -14.29
C GLU A 349 -1.94 -6.06 -15.32
N ASN A 350 -2.19 -5.73 -16.60
CA ASN A 350 -1.18 -5.90 -17.66
C ASN A 350 0.01 -4.93 -17.55
N ASP A 351 -0.13 -3.88 -16.76
CA ASP A 351 0.89 -2.86 -16.52
C ASP A 351 1.93 -3.28 -15.46
N ARG A 352 1.77 -4.48 -14.89
CA ARG A 352 2.69 -5.06 -13.91
C ARG A 352 3.56 -6.16 -14.55
N PRO A 353 4.87 -6.16 -14.25
CA PRO A 353 5.75 -7.23 -14.71
C PRO A 353 5.32 -8.60 -14.17
N ILE A 354 5.44 -9.60 -15.04
CA ILE A 354 5.40 -11.00 -14.62
C ILE A 354 6.57 -11.23 -13.66
N VAL A 355 6.47 -12.19 -12.75
CA VAL A 355 7.58 -12.56 -11.85
C VAL A 355 8.38 -13.69 -12.50
N GLU A 356 9.69 -13.52 -12.66
CA GLU A 356 10.63 -14.62 -12.91
C GLU A 356 11.18 -15.20 -11.60
N THR A 357 11.83 -16.36 -11.65
CA THR A 357 12.34 -17.06 -10.46
C THR A 357 13.58 -16.43 -9.83
N ASP A 358 14.29 -15.59 -10.57
CA ASP A 358 15.49 -14.86 -10.15
C ASP A 358 15.20 -13.40 -9.77
N ASP A 359 13.95 -12.95 -9.90
CA ASP A 359 13.54 -11.62 -9.46
C ASP A 359 13.80 -11.41 -7.95
N ILE A 360 14.13 -10.18 -7.58
CA ILE A 360 14.64 -9.82 -6.25
C ILE A 360 13.52 -9.19 -5.40
N PHE A 361 13.23 -9.80 -4.25
CA PHE A 361 12.24 -9.33 -3.28
C PHE A 361 12.93 -8.76 -2.04
N LEU A 362 12.39 -7.66 -1.49
CA LEU A 362 12.75 -7.19 -0.16
C LEU A 362 12.45 -8.29 0.88
N LEU A 363 13.45 -8.66 1.68
CA LEU A 363 13.37 -9.84 2.56
C LEU A 363 12.75 -9.55 3.92
N ALA A 364 12.57 -8.27 4.27
CA ALA A 364 12.22 -7.86 5.62
C ALA A 364 13.14 -8.54 6.65
N SER A 365 12.65 -8.92 7.83
CA SER A 365 13.46 -9.49 8.91
C SER A 365 14.19 -10.80 8.59
N VAL A 366 13.90 -11.47 7.47
CA VAL A 366 14.72 -12.59 7.00
C VAL A 366 16.15 -12.13 6.67
N SER A 367 16.37 -10.83 6.45
CA SER A 367 17.71 -10.21 6.34
C SER A 367 18.66 -10.54 7.51
N LYS A 368 18.12 -10.81 8.71
CA LYS A 368 18.94 -11.09 9.91
C LYS A 368 19.75 -12.37 9.81
N ILE A 369 19.34 -13.31 8.96
CA ILE A 369 20.09 -14.56 8.76
C ILE A 369 21.51 -14.29 8.23
N PHE A 370 21.67 -13.24 7.42
CA PHE A 370 22.97 -12.87 6.83
C PHE A 370 23.92 -12.26 7.85
N VAL A 371 23.41 -11.39 8.75
CA VAL A 371 24.27 -10.82 9.82
C VAL A 371 24.62 -11.90 10.84
N HIS A 372 23.73 -12.86 11.11
CA HIS A 372 24.04 -14.00 11.97
C HIS A 372 25.18 -14.84 11.38
N ALA A 373 25.13 -15.17 10.08
CA ALA A 373 26.21 -15.88 9.40
C ALA A 373 27.54 -15.12 9.44
N ALA A 374 27.51 -13.80 9.25
CA ALA A 374 28.71 -12.96 9.36
C ALA A 374 29.33 -13.00 10.77
N ILE A 375 28.50 -12.96 11.83
CA ILE A 375 28.96 -13.06 13.21
C ILE A 375 29.54 -14.46 13.50
N PHE A 376 28.88 -15.52 13.06
CA PHE A 376 29.42 -16.88 13.21
C PHE A 376 30.77 -17.05 12.51
N ASN A 377 30.91 -16.53 11.29
CA ASN A 377 32.20 -16.54 10.57
C ASN A 377 33.32 -15.85 11.38
N LEU A 378 33.03 -14.69 12.00
CA LEU A 378 33.98 -14.00 12.86
C LEU A 378 34.31 -14.76 14.15
N ILE A 379 33.34 -15.50 14.72
CA ILE A 379 33.56 -16.38 15.87
C ILE A 379 34.47 -17.55 15.49
N GLU A 380 34.21 -18.22 14.37
CA GLU A 380 35.04 -19.32 13.88
C GLU A 380 36.46 -18.86 13.54
N ALA A 381 36.61 -17.64 13.01
CA ALA A 381 37.90 -17.01 12.77
C ALA A 381 38.61 -16.52 14.05
N GLY A 382 38.01 -16.71 15.23
CA GLY A 382 38.57 -16.31 16.52
C GLY A 382 38.68 -14.80 16.74
N LYS A 383 37.92 -13.99 15.99
CA LYS A 383 37.94 -12.52 16.08
C LYS A 383 37.09 -11.99 17.23
N LEU A 384 36.07 -12.73 17.62
CA LEU A 384 35.17 -12.44 18.74
C LEU A 384 34.56 -13.76 19.26
N ASN A 385 33.82 -13.70 20.36
CA ASN A 385 33.06 -14.83 20.89
C ASN A 385 31.70 -14.37 21.44
N TYR A 386 30.82 -15.30 21.78
CA TYR A 386 29.48 -15.04 22.30
C TYR A 386 29.46 -14.11 23.53
N SER A 387 30.44 -14.23 24.43
CA SER A 387 30.54 -13.43 25.66
C SER A 387 31.26 -12.08 25.46
N THR A 388 31.69 -11.77 24.24
CA THR A 388 32.38 -10.50 23.95
C THR A 388 31.41 -9.34 24.12
N ALA A 389 31.80 -8.31 24.87
CA ALA A 389 30.97 -7.13 25.11
C ALA A 389 30.90 -6.25 23.84
N ALA A 390 29.69 -5.88 23.43
CA ALA A 390 29.41 -5.23 22.15
C ALA A 390 29.90 -3.76 22.10
N TYR A 391 29.48 -2.93 23.05
CA TYR A 391 29.85 -1.50 23.07
C TYR A 391 31.35 -1.23 23.25
N PRO A 392 32.09 -1.98 24.08
CA PRO A 392 33.54 -1.87 24.15
C PRO A 392 34.28 -2.13 22.82
N LEU A 393 33.79 -3.06 21.99
CA LEU A 393 34.38 -3.31 20.66
C LEU A 393 34.32 -2.07 19.75
N LEU A 394 33.33 -1.21 19.98
CA LEU A 394 33.06 -0.01 19.20
C LEU A 394 33.64 1.26 19.84
N GLY A 395 34.36 1.14 20.98
CA GLY A 395 34.97 2.28 21.68
C GLY A 395 33.98 3.15 22.47
N TYR A 396 32.79 2.65 22.81
CA TYR A 396 31.84 3.39 23.65
C TYR A 396 32.12 3.18 25.14
N ASP A 397 32.90 4.09 25.73
CA ASP A 397 33.28 4.02 27.15
C ASP A 397 32.27 4.69 28.11
N LYS A 398 31.43 5.59 27.58
CA LYS A 398 30.44 6.38 28.32
C LYS A 398 29.05 6.10 27.79
N LEU A 399 28.36 5.16 28.44
CA LEU A 399 26.97 4.82 28.18
C LEU A 399 26.10 5.47 29.26
N ALA A 400 24.91 5.95 28.89
CA ALA A 400 23.99 6.58 29.86
C ALA A 400 23.55 5.60 30.96
N ASP A 401 23.45 4.32 30.62
CA ASP A 401 23.21 3.22 31.55
C ASP A 401 24.42 2.30 31.57
N ALA A 402 25.01 2.14 32.76
CA ALA A 402 26.22 1.33 32.94
C ALA A 402 26.00 -0.14 32.55
N ARG A 403 24.77 -0.67 32.68
CA ARG A 403 24.41 -2.05 32.32
C ARG A 403 24.61 -2.33 30.83
N ALA A 404 24.55 -1.30 29.98
CA ALA A 404 24.76 -1.47 28.54
C ALA A 404 26.18 -1.96 28.20
N LYS A 405 27.16 -1.77 29.09
CA LYS A 405 28.52 -2.32 28.93
C LYS A 405 28.55 -3.85 28.99
N ASP A 406 27.55 -4.46 29.62
CA ASP A 406 27.44 -5.91 29.79
C ASP A 406 26.64 -6.58 28.67
N ILE A 407 26.21 -5.81 27.65
CA ILE A 407 25.57 -6.38 26.45
C ILE A 407 26.64 -7.14 25.67
N THR A 408 26.41 -8.44 25.47
CA THR A 408 27.32 -9.33 24.75
C THR A 408 26.82 -9.59 23.33
N ILE A 409 27.67 -10.20 22.49
CA ILE A 409 27.28 -10.69 21.17
C ILE A 409 26.10 -11.68 21.26
N ASP A 410 26.11 -12.56 22.26
CA ASP A 410 25.01 -13.49 22.51
C ASP A 410 23.69 -12.76 22.82
N HIS A 411 23.73 -11.71 23.65
CA HIS A 411 22.54 -10.92 23.96
C HIS A 411 21.93 -10.25 22.72
N LEU A 412 22.76 -9.83 21.76
CA LEU A 412 22.30 -9.26 20.50
C LEU A 412 21.70 -10.31 19.57
N LEU A 413 22.34 -11.48 19.44
CA LEU A 413 21.87 -12.61 18.62
C LEU A 413 20.56 -13.22 19.14
N THR A 414 20.37 -13.21 20.46
CA THR A 414 19.22 -13.84 21.14
C THR A 414 18.11 -12.87 21.50
N HIS A 415 18.24 -11.58 21.15
CA HIS A 415 17.27 -10.53 21.48
C HIS A 415 17.03 -10.36 23.00
N THR A 416 18.09 -10.46 23.79
CA THR A 416 18.07 -10.30 25.26
C THR A 416 18.91 -9.12 25.73
N SER A 417 19.21 -8.16 24.84
CA SER A 417 20.14 -7.06 25.09
C SER A 417 19.60 -5.93 25.98
N GLY A 418 18.37 -6.01 26.48
CA GLY A 418 17.78 -4.96 27.33
C GLY A 418 17.04 -3.87 26.59
N TYR A 419 16.90 -3.94 25.25
CA TYR A 419 16.13 -2.99 24.45
C TYR A 419 14.77 -3.57 24.11
N ASN A 420 13.70 -2.91 24.55
CA ASN A 420 12.32 -3.32 24.29
C ASN A 420 11.61 -2.27 23.42
N ARG A 421 11.41 -2.62 22.15
CA ARG A 421 10.78 -1.73 21.17
C ARG A 421 9.33 -1.36 21.50
N ASP A 422 8.63 -2.19 22.27
CA ASP A 422 7.23 -1.95 22.67
C ASP A 422 7.13 -1.05 23.91
N ARG A 423 8.25 -0.80 24.60
CA ARG A 423 8.33 0.12 25.75
C ARG A 423 8.98 1.46 25.37
N SER A 424 10.12 1.41 24.69
CA SER A 424 10.96 2.58 24.41
C SER A 424 11.02 2.97 22.92
N GLY A 425 10.27 2.28 22.06
CA GLY A 425 10.25 2.49 20.62
C GLY A 425 11.35 1.73 19.88
N ASP A 426 11.14 1.47 18.58
CA ASP A 426 12.14 0.85 17.71
C ASP A 426 12.92 1.94 16.95
N PRO A 427 14.20 2.20 17.27
CA PRO A 427 14.93 3.28 16.63
C PRO A 427 15.22 3.03 15.13
N SER A 428 15.03 1.79 14.65
CA SER A 428 15.16 1.45 13.21
C SER A 428 14.09 2.07 12.31
N PHE A 429 13.03 2.65 12.90
CA PHE A 429 11.96 3.36 12.20
C PHE A 429 11.84 4.83 12.65
N LEU A 430 12.85 5.36 13.36
CA LEU A 430 12.84 6.71 13.93
C LEU A 430 13.93 7.60 13.35
N PHE A 431 14.39 7.34 12.11
CA PHE A 431 15.54 8.05 11.55
C PHE A 431 15.30 9.56 11.46
N ARG A 432 14.07 9.99 11.15
CA ARG A 432 13.69 11.40 11.09
C ARG A 432 13.73 12.06 12.46
N GLU A 433 13.20 11.40 13.48
CA GLU A 433 13.14 11.87 14.86
C GLU A 433 14.56 11.96 15.45
N ILE A 434 15.37 10.93 15.21
CA ILE A 434 16.79 10.89 15.60
C ILE A 434 17.53 12.05 14.93
N ALA A 435 17.26 12.29 13.66
CA ALA A 435 17.86 13.37 12.91
C ALA A 435 17.50 14.76 13.46
N ILE A 436 16.23 14.98 13.78
CA ILE A 436 15.76 16.22 14.43
C ILE A 436 16.40 16.36 15.81
N THR A 437 16.46 15.29 16.58
CA THR A 437 16.96 15.31 17.96
C THR A 437 18.45 15.62 18.04
N LEU A 438 19.27 14.94 17.23
CA LEU A 438 20.73 15.02 17.36
C LEU A 438 21.33 16.24 16.65
N PHE A 439 20.71 16.71 15.57
CA PHE A 439 21.32 17.74 14.72
C PHE A 439 20.29 18.68 14.08
N ASN A 440 19.10 18.82 14.68
CA ASN A 440 18.03 19.72 14.24
C ASN A 440 17.64 19.52 12.76
N GLY A 441 17.69 18.26 12.28
CA GLY A 441 17.28 17.87 10.94
C GLY A 441 18.16 18.43 9.81
N THR A 442 19.40 18.81 10.10
CA THR A 442 20.33 19.37 9.10
C THR A 442 20.88 18.35 8.09
N ARG A 443 20.78 17.05 8.36
CA ARG A 443 21.16 15.94 7.44
C ARG A 443 20.30 14.69 7.70
N ALA A 444 20.43 13.61 6.94
CA ALA A 444 19.83 12.34 7.33
C ALA A 444 20.60 11.70 8.50
N ALA A 445 19.93 10.88 9.32
CA ALA A 445 20.59 10.06 10.35
C ALA A 445 21.22 8.82 9.71
N THR A 446 22.35 8.38 10.25
CA THR A 446 23.06 7.15 9.88
C THR A 446 22.88 6.09 10.97
N LEU A 447 23.28 4.85 10.70
CA LEU A 447 23.33 3.79 11.71
C LEU A 447 24.18 4.20 12.91
N ARG A 448 25.30 4.90 12.69
CA ARG A 448 26.12 5.42 13.79
C ARG A 448 25.35 6.41 14.68
N ASP A 449 24.57 7.30 14.07
CA ASP A 449 23.73 8.24 14.84
C ASP A 449 22.65 7.52 15.64
N VAL A 450 22.09 6.44 15.08
CA VAL A 450 21.14 5.56 15.80
C VAL A 450 21.81 4.91 17.02
N ILE A 451 23.05 4.41 16.87
CA ILE A 451 23.83 3.84 17.97
C ILE A 451 24.10 4.89 19.05
N GLU A 452 24.52 6.11 18.66
CA GLU A 452 24.76 7.21 19.59
C GLU A 452 23.47 7.64 20.32
N TYR A 453 22.35 7.70 19.60
CA TYR A 453 21.03 7.99 20.16
C TYR A 453 20.59 6.95 21.20
N GLN A 454 20.85 5.67 20.95
CA GLN A 454 20.47 4.58 21.83
C GLN A 454 21.43 4.42 23.02
N ALA A 455 22.73 4.63 22.82
CA ALA A 455 23.74 4.62 23.88
C ALA A 455 23.52 5.72 24.94
N ALA A 456 22.84 6.81 24.55
CA ALA A 456 22.46 7.91 25.42
C ALA A 456 21.17 7.66 26.23
N ARG A 457 20.57 6.46 26.16
CA ARG A 457 19.31 6.11 26.81
C ARG A 457 19.43 4.92 27.75
N PRO A 458 18.56 4.81 28.77
CA PRO A 458 18.55 3.67 29.67
C PRO A 458 18.06 2.39 28.99
N LEU A 459 18.48 1.23 29.51
CA LEU A 459 17.90 -0.06 29.12
C LEU A 459 16.53 -0.27 29.78
N ASP A 460 15.62 -0.92 29.05
CA ASP A 460 14.30 -1.31 29.56
C ASP A 460 14.38 -2.44 30.60
N PHE A 461 15.40 -3.29 30.49
CA PHE A 461 15.70 -4.37 31.42
C PHE A 461 17.20 -4.71 31.40
N ALA A 462 17.68 -5.50 32.36
CA ALA A 462 19.09 -5.86 32.41
C ALA A 462 19.44 -6.89 31.31
N PRO A 463 20.61 -6.82 30.66
CA PRO A 463 20.97 -7.78 29.62
C PRO A 463 20.88 -9.23 30.12
N GLY A 464 20.28 -10.11 29.32
CA GLY A 464 20.11 -11.53 29.62
C GLY A 464 18.95 -11.87 30.56
N THR A 465 18.23 -10.89 31.14
CA THR A 465 17.16 -11.17 32.11
C THR A 465 15.77 -11.30 31.51
N ASP A 466 15.57 -10.84 30.27
CA ASP A 466 14.28 -10.89 29.57
C ASP A 466 14.50 -10.98 28.04
N TYR A 467 13.45 -11.31 27.30
CA TYR A 467 13.46 -11.36 25.84
C TYR A 467 12.63 -10.20 25.26
N ALA A 468 13.20 -9.48 24.29
CA ALA A 468 12.48 -8.50 23.50
C ALA A 468 13.07 -8.40 22.10
N TYR A 469 12.26 -8.71 21.07
CA TYR A 469 12.68 -8.60 19.68
C TYR A 469 13.24 -7.21 19.35
N SER A 470 14.46 -7.17 18.81
CA SER A 470 15.21 -5.94 18.59
C SER A 470 15.84 -5.88 17.21
N ASN A 471 15.33 -4.98 16.36
CA ASN A 471 15.98 -4.62 15.10
C ASN A 471 17.33 -3.92 15.36
N TYR A 472 17.34 -3.00 16.32
CA TYR A 472 18.56 -2.29 16.74
C TYR A 472 19.70 -3.25 17.10
N GLY A 473 19.42 -4.32 17.86
CA GLY A 473 20.45 -5.30 18.22
C GLY A 473 21.15 -5.91 17.01
N THR A 474 20.39 -6.24 15.95
CA THR A 474 20.95 -6.77 14.70
C THR A 474 21.63 -5.72 13.83
N MET A 475 21.15 -4.47 13.86
CA MET A 475 21.86 -3.34 13.23
C MET A 475 23.22 -3.13 13.90
N LEU A 476 23.28 -3.19 15.24
CA LEU A 476 24.54 -3.10 15.99
C LEU A 476 25.51 -4.23 15.61
N LEU A 477 25.02 -5.46 15.39
CA LEU A 477 25.86 -6.56 14.89
C LEU A 477 26.47 -6.26 13.52
N SER A 478 25.70 -5.71 12.57
CA SER A 478 26.26 -5.32 11.25
C SER A 478 27.33 -4.23 11.33
N TYR A 479 27.16 -3.29 12.28
CA TYR A 479 28.18 -2.28 12.57
C TYR A 479 29.43 -2.89 13.20
N ILE A 480 29.29 -3.86 14.11
CA ILE A 480 30.41 -4.60 14.71
C ILE A 480 31.21 -5.36 13.64
N VAL A 481 30.53 -6.03 12.70
CA VAL A 481 31.21 -6.69 11.55
C VAL A 481 32.08 -5.67 10.82
N SER A 482 31.53 -4.50 10.48
CA SER A 482 32.26 -3.48 9.75
C SER A 482 33.45 -2.92 10.55
N ASN A 483 33.27 -2.71 11.86
CA ASN A 483 34.29 -2.15 12.74
C ASN A 483 35.48 -3.11 12.97
N ILE A 484 35.22 -4.40 13.20
CA ILE A 484 36.28 -5.39 13.47
C ILE A 484 37.08 -5.71 12.20
N THR A 485 36.43 -5.69 11.04
CA THR A 485 37.03 -6.11 9.76
C THR A 485 37.57 -4.93 8.94
N ALA A 486 37.22 -3.69 9.31
CA ALA A 486 37.44 -2.49 8.51
C ALA A 486 36.88 -2.58 7.06
N THR A 487 35.88 -3.45 6.85
CA THR A 487 35.24 -3.71 5.57
C THR A 487 33.75 -3.38 5.68
N PRO A 488 33.13 -2.65 4.74
CA PRO A 488 31.69 -2.40 4.79
C PRO A 488 30.88 -3.70 4.89
N TYR A 489 29.81 -3.71 5.69
CA TYR A 489 29.02 -4.91 5.98
C TYR A 489 28.58 -5.68 4.71
N LEU A 490 28.08 -4.98 3.69
CA LEU A 490 27.64 -5.61 2.45
C LEU A 490 28.79 -6.24 1.66
N ASP A 491 29.95 -5.58 1.65
CA ASP A 491 31.16 -6.11 1.01
C ASP A 491 31.66 -7.36 1.78
N PHE A 492 31.62 -7.32 3.12
CA PHE A 492 31.97 -8.48 3.94
C PHE A 492 31.07 -9.69 3.64
N LEU A 493 29.75 -9.48 3.52
CA LEU A 493 28.83 -10.54 3.13
C LEU A 493 29.21 -11.13 1.77
N LYS A 494 29.40 -10.27 0.77
CA LYS A 494 29.75 -10.69 -0.59
C LYS A 494 31.04 -11.51 -0.63
N ASP A 495 32.07 -11.04 0.07
CA ASP A 495 33.40 -11.63 -0.03
C ASP A 495 33.58 -12.89 0.83
N ASN A 496 32.79 -13.05 1.91
CA ASN A 496 33.03 -14.10 2.92
C ASN A 496 31.86 -15.05 3.17
N ILE A 497 30.62 -14.67 2.79
CA ILE A 497 29.41 -15.37 3.23
C ILE A 497 28.56 -15.85 2.04
N LEU A 498 28.34 -15.00 1.03
CA LEU A 498 27.30 -15.23 0.01
C LEU A 498 27.69 -16.26 -1.06
N GLY A 499 28.98 -16.39 -1.39
CA GLY A 499 29.39 -17.23 -2.52
C GLY A 499 28.80 -16.71 -3.85
N ASP A 500 28.01 -17.55 -4.52
CA ASP A 500 27.31 -17.23 -5.78
C ASP A 500 25.89 -16.67 -5.58
N LEU A 501 25.45 -16.52 -4.34
CA LEU A 501 24.11 -16.04 -4.01
C LEU A 501 23.98 -14.52 -4.25
N ASP A 502 22.93 -14.15 -4.99
CA ASP A 502 22.59 -12.76 -5.25
C ASP A 502 21.73 -12.18 -4.12
N VAL A 503 22.39 -11.44 -3.23
CA VAL A 503 21.76 -10.69 -2.14
C VAL A 503 22.17 -9.24 -2.26
N ARG A 504 21.19 -8.35 -2.30
CA ARG A 504 21.36 -6.93 -2.57
C ARG A 504 20.85 -6.10 -1.40
N LEU A 505 21.26 -4.85 -1.37
CA LEU A 505 20.62 -3.85 -0.54
C LEU A 505 19.37 -3.34 -1.25
N TYR A 506 18.25 -3.26 -0.53
CA TYR A 506 17.09 -2.49 -0.97
C TYR A 506 17.29 -1.04 -0.54
N GLU A 507 17.38 -0.12 -1.48
CA GLU A 507 17.61 1.31 -1.21
C GLU A 507 16.30 2.01 -0.78
N THR A 508 16.40 3.11 -0.05
CA THR A 508 15.23 3.90 0.37
C THR A 508 14.65 4.68 -0.80
N ALA A 509 15.50 5.07 -1.74
CA ALA A 509 15.16 5.94 -2.85
C ALA A 509 14.23 5.26 -3.87
N ALA A 510 12.98 5.72 -3.99
CA ALA A 510 11.99 5.16 -4.91
C ALA A 510 12.47 5.11 -6.38
N GLU A 511 13.25 6.10 -6.81
CA GLU A 511 13.82 6.19 -8.15
C GLU A 511 14.79 5.04 -8.48
N LYS A 512 15.38 4.40 -7.48
CA LYS A 512 16.24 3.21 -7.67
C LYS A 512 15.45 1.96 -8.05
N HIS A 513 14.15 1.98 -7.79
CA HIS A 513 13.23 0.86 -8.01
C HIS A 513 12.30 1.06 -9.21
N ALA A 514 12.47 2.15 -9.98
CA ALA A 514 11.61 2.44 -11.13
C ALA A 514 11.68 1.35 -12.21
N GLY A 515 12.82 0.67 -12.35
CA GLY A 515 13.04 -0.44 -13.28
C GLY A 515 12.82 -1.83 -12.69
N ASP A 516 12.49 -1.93 -11.40
CA ASP A 516 12.32 -3.24 -10.76
C ASP A 516 11.06 -3.93 -11.27
N ARG A 517 11.19 -5.24 -11.51
CA ARG A 517 10.06 -6.10 -11.87
C ARG A 517 9.12 -6.29 -10.68
N ILE A 518 9.69 -6.43 -9.49
CA ILE A 518 8.93 -6.58 -8.25
C ILE A 518 8.58 -5.20 -7.71
N ILE A 519 7.28 -4.97 -7.52
CA ILE A 519 6.74 -3.73 -6.98
C ILE A 519 6.37 -3.96 -5.53
N GLN A 520 7.08 -3.36 -4.59
CA GLN A 520 6.72 -3.39 -3.17
C GLN A 520 5.50 -2.48 -2.94
N GLU A 521 4.35 -3.07 -2.61
CA GLU A 521 3.06 -2.37 -2.50
C GLU A 521 2.73 -2.00 -1.05
N SER A 522 2.16 -0.81 -0.87
CA SER A 522 1.76 -0.28 0.46
C SER A 522 0.65 0.74 0.31
N LYS A 523 -0.35 0.69 1.19
CA LYS A 523 -1.35 1.75 1.35
C LYS A 523 -0.81 2.93 2.14
N TYR A 524 0.20 2.68 2.98
CA TYR A 524 0.78 3.67 3.88
C TYR A 524 1.82 4.55 3.19
N THR A 525 1.79 5.82 3.59
CA THR A 525 2.78 6.84 3.27
C THR A 525 3.20 7.55 4.55
N GLY A 526 4.42 8.07 4.59
CA GLY A 526 4.94 8.83 5.74
C GLY A 526 6.05 9.78 5.33
N TYR A 527 6.53 10.59 6.28
CA TYR A 527 7.57 11.58 6.00
C TYR A 527 8.89 10.92 5.60
N ASP A 528 9.50 11.42 4.52
CA ASP A 528 10.80 10.89 4.05
C ASP A 528 11.91 11.18 5.08
N PRO A 529 12.51 10.15 5.72
CA PRO A 529 13.54 10.35 6.73
C PRO A 529 14.87 10.86 6.16
N ARG A 530 15.07 10.80 4.84
CA ARG A 530 16.26 11.34 4.16
C ARG A 530 16.25 12.87 4.10
N GLU A 531 15.06 13.47 4.20
CA GLU A 531 14.84 14.91 4.20
C GLU A 531 14.12 15.36 5.47
N PRO A 532 14.77 15.36 6.66
CA PRO A 532 14.04 15.46 7.94
C PRO A 532 13.22 16.75 8.16
N LYS A 533 13.57 17.83 7.45
CA LYS A 533 12.84 19.10 7.49
C LYS A 533 11.69 19.18 6.49
N SER A 534 11.64 18.26 5.53
CA SER A 534 10.56 18.17 4.57
C SER A 534 9.32 17.53 5.23
N TYR A 535 8.15 17.96 4.78
CA TYR A 535 6.87 17.32 5.08
C TYR A 535 6.35 16.49 3.90
N ARG A 536 7.22 16.21 2.92
CA ARG A 536 6.91 15.34 1.78
C ARG A 536 6.62 13.93 2.27
N LEU A 537 5.47 13.40 1.84
CA LEU A 537 5.10 12.01 2.11
C LEU A 537 5.60 11.11 0.98
N VAL A 538 6.14 9.96 1.35
CA VAL A 538 6.60 8.91 0.41
C VAL A 538 5.98 7.58 0.79
N PRO A 539 5.81 6.64 -0.16
CA PRO A 539 5.32 5.31 0.16
C PRO A 539 6.19 4.60 1.21
N GLY A 540 5.56 3.80 2.07
CA GLY A 540 6.22 3.09 3.16
C GLY A 540 7.52 2.34 2.78
N PRO A 541 7.55 1.55 1.69
CA PRO A 541 8.75 0.81 1.28
C PRO A 541 9.94 1.73 0.96
N PHE A 542 9.66 2.98 0.57
CA PHE A 542 10.64 4.00 0.18
C PHE A 542 10.92 5.00 1.31
N GLY A 543 10.79 4.56 2.56
CA GLY A 543 11.12 5.34 3.76
C GLY A 543 9.91 5.95 4.47
N GLY A 544 8.69 5.83 3.91
CA GLY A 544 7.47 6.30 4.58
C GLY A 544 7.15 5.57 5.89
N ASP A 545 7.83 4.46 6.16
CA ASP A 545 7.79 3.76 7.44
C ASP A 545 8.80 4.30 8.48
N GLY A 546 9.55 5.35 8.15
CA GLY A 546 10.51 6.02 9.03
C GLY A 546 11.91 5.39 9.03
N ALA A 547 12.14 4.32 8.27
CA ALA A 547 13.46 3.71 8.12
C ALA A 547 14.25 4.30 6.94
N ILE A 548 15.57 4.42 7.10
CA ILE A 548 16.50 4.53 5.97
C ILE A 548 17.07 3.13 5.72
N LYS A 549 16.64 2.51 4.63
CA LYS A 549 16.88 1.10 4.32
C LYS A 549 18.37 0.75 4.25
N GLU A 550 19.19 1.64 3.72
CA GLU A 550 20.64 1.46 3.61
C GLU A 550 21.31 1.31 4.98
N GLU A 551 20.75 1.95 6.01
CA GLU A 551 21.24 1.90 7.40
C GLU A 551 20.65 0.71 8.19
N CYS A 552 19.70 -0.03 7.60
CA CYS A 552 18.97 -1.14 8.20
C CYS A 552 19.30 -2.50 7.56
N ALA A 553 20.39 -2.60 6.80
CA ALA A 553 20.83 -3.82 6.10
C ALA A 553 20.97 -5.04 7.03
N GLY A 554 21.49 -4.85 8.26
CA GLY A 554 21.62 -5.92 9.25
C GLY A 554 20.28 -6.40 9.84
N ALA A 555 19.18 -5.67 9.62
CA ALA A 555 17.89 -5.94 10.23
C ALA A 555 16.82 -6.38 9.24
N PHE A 556 16.52 -5.60 8.20
CA PHE A 556 15.36 -5.90 7.35
C PHE A 556 15.44 -5.41 5.90
N SER A 557 16.57 -4.85 5.48
CA SER A 557 16.69 -4.15 4.19
C SER A 557 17.51 -4.87 3.13
N LEU A 558 17.81 -6.16 3.32
CA LEU A 558 18.36 -6.97 2.25
C LEU A 558 17.24 -7.45 1.33
N ALA A 559 17.59 -7.69 0.06
CA ALA A 559 16.70 -8.18 -0.97
C ALA A 559 17.35 -9.37 -1.70
N ALA A 560 16.57 -10.41 -1.98
CA ALA A 560 17.02 -11.59 -2.73
C ALA A 560 15.81 -12.33 -3.34
N SER A 561 16.07 -13.29 -4.23
CA SER A 561 15.03 -14.23 -4.67
C SER A 561 14.72 -15.27 -3.59
N ALA A 562 13.54 -15.88 -3.65
CA ALA A 562 13.20 -17.01 -2.78
C ALA A 562 14.21 -18.16 -2.92
N GLY A 563 14.72 -18.40 -4.13
CA GLY A 563 15.75 -19.42 -4.41
C GLY A 563 17.05 -19.15 -3.65
N THR A 564 17.50 -17.90 -3.63
CA THR A 564 18.67 -17.49 -2.83
C THR A 564 18.45 -17.74 -1.34
N VAL A 565 17.29 -17.35 -0.80
CA VAL A 565 16.98 -17.55 0.63
C VAL A 565 16.96 -19.04 0.99
N ALA A 566 16.27 -19.87 0.19
CA ALA A 566 16.17 -21.30 0.42
C ALA A 566 17.55 -21.99 0.39
N ARG A 567 18.40 -21.67 -0.60
CA ARG A 567 19.78 -22.18 -0.66
C ARG A 567 20.61 -21.72 0.54
N PHE A 568 20.48 -20.45 0.92
CA PHE A 568 21.24 -19.87 2.03
C PHE A 568 20.98 -20.58 3.35
N ILE A 569 19.71 -20.83 3.70
CA ILE A 569 19.36 -21.53 4.95
C ILE A 569 19.71 -23.03 4.92
N GLY A 570 19.84 -23.62 3.73
CA GLY A 570 20.29 -25.00 3.56
C GLY A 570 21.80 -25.16 3.77
N SER A 571 22.60 -24.16 3.42
CA SER A 571 24.07 -24.19 3.58
C SER A 571 24.57 -23.52 4.86
N HIS A 572 23.79 -22.61 5.44
CA HIS A 572 24.13 -21.90 6.66
C HIS A 572 23.15 -22.24 7.78
N ALA A 573 23.68 -22.69 8.91
CA ALA A 573 22.91 -22.92 10.12
C ALA A 573 22.52 -21.57 10.78
N VAL A 574 21.48 -20.92 10.27
CA VAL A 574 21.07 -19.56 10.69
C VAL A 574 19.73 -19.56 11.43
N SER A 575 19.61 -20.40 12.47
CA SER A 575 18.55 -20.27 13.47
C SER A 575 19.12 -20.39 14.87
N GLY A 576 19.01 -19.31 15.68
CA GLY A 576 19.32 -19.28 17.11
C GLY A 576 20.65 -19.92 17.51
N THR A 577 21.73 -19.16 17.53
CA THR A 577 23.06 -19.50 18.12
C THR A 577 23.61 -20.94 17.92
N GLY A 578 23.16 -21.68 16.90
CA GLY A 578 23.50 -23.10 16.69
C GLY A 578 23.18 -23.65 15.29
N GLY A 579 23.44 -24.96 15.12
CA GLY A 579 23.33 -25.73 13.86
C GLY A 579 21.94 -25.75 13.20
N ARG A 580 21.84 -26.27 11.96
CA ARG A 580 20.56 -26.49 11.24
C ARG A 580 19.60 -27.29 12.12
N ALA A 581 18.57 -26.65 12.64
CA ALA A 581 17.51 -27.31 13.40
C ALA A 581 16.32 -27.59 12.47
N PRO A 582 15.84 -28.84 12.37
CA PRO A 582 14.57 -29.13 11.73
C PRO A 582 13.46 -28.25 12.33
N PHE A 583 12.61 -27.71 11.46
CA PHE A 583 11.51 -26.79 11.79
C PHE A 583 11.96 -25.40 12.28
N ALA A 584 13.21 -25.02 12.02
CA ALA A 584 13.65 -23.65 12.20
C ALA A 584 12.99 -22.71 11.18
N GLU A 585 12.25 -21.73 11.68
CA GLU A 585 11.47 -20.81 10.86
C GLU A 585 12.03 -19.39 10.93
N ARG A 586 11.94 -18.70 9.81
CA ARG A 586 12.36 -17.31 9.65
C ARG A 586 11.20 -16.60 8.97
N ASP A 587 10.59 -15.68 9.69
CA ASP A 587 9.47 -14.88 9.20
C ASP A 587 9.82 -13.41 9.35
N GLY A 588 9.71 -12.68 8.25
CA GLY A 588 10.00 -11.27 8.20
C GLY A 588 8.90 -10.53 7.49
N THR A 589 8.45 -9.44 8.12
CA THR A 589 7.45 -8.54 7.57
C THR A 589 7.89 -7.09 7.77
N VAL A 590 7.77 -6.29 6.70
CA VAL A 590 7.96 -4.84 6.70
C VAL A 590 6.98 -4.25 5.68
N VAL A 591 6.71 -2.95 5.75
CA VAL A 591 5.81 -2.34 4.77
C VAL A 591 6.34 -2.62 3.35
N GLY A 592 5.48 -3.18 2.47
CA GLY A 592 5.88 -3.60 1.12
C GLY A 592 6.44 -5.00 0.94
N ALA A 593 6.63 -5.79 2.00
CA ALA A 593 7.18 -7.13 1.83
C ALA A 593 6.89 -8.08 3.00
N ARG A 594 6.77 -9.37 2.67
CA ARG A 594 6.91 -10.46 3.64
C ARG A 594 7.73 -11.59 3.03
N THR A 595 8.59 -12.18 3.85
CA THR A 595 9.35 -13.38 3.48
C THR A 595 9.24 -14.40 4.61
N PHE A 596 8.97 -15.64 4.23
CA PHE A 596 9.03 -16.79 5.11
C PHE A 596 10.07 -17.78 4.57
N ALA A 597 10.82 -18.41 5.46
CA ALA A 597 11.73 -19.49 5.11
C ALA A 597 11.79 -20.53 6.23
N SER A 598 11.87 -21.81 5.86
CA SER A 598 11.89 -22.91 6.82
C SER A 598 12.70 -24.09 6.33
N SER A 599 13.35 -24.76 7.28
CA SER A 599 14.13 -25.98 7.08
C SER A 599 13.36 -27.20 7.58
N ARG A 600 13.05 -28.15 6.70
CA ARG A 600 12.59 -29.50 7.03
C ARG A 600 13.79 -30.47 7.05
N PRO A 601 13.65 -31.70 7.59
CA PRO A 601 14.73 -32.68 7.56
C PRO A 601 15.31 -32.91 6.15
N ASP A 602 14.46 -32.89 5.13
CA ASP A 602 14.71 -33.29 3.75
C ASP A 602 14.80 -32.13 2.73
N VAL A 603 14.20 -30.97 3.05
CA VAL A 603 14.18 -29.79 2.17
C VAL A 603 14.31 -28.48 2.94
N ASP A 604 14.77 -27.44 2.26
CA ASP A 604 14.73 -26.06 2.73
C ASP A 604 13.94 -25.22 1.72
N TRP A 605 13.03 -24.37 2.18
CA TRP A 605 12.13 -23.62 1.30
C TRP A 605 11.92 -22.19 1.76
N ALA A 606 11.54 -21.34 0.81
CA ALA A 606 11.23 -19.94 1.05
C ALA A 606 10.05 -19.46 0.20
N LEU A 607 9.27 -18.54 0.77
CA LEU A 607 8.16 -17.84 0.14
C LEU A 607 8.36 -16.33 0.33
N THR A 608 8.42 -15.57 -0.74
CA THR A 608 8.49 -14.10 -0.73
C THR A 608 7.22 -13.53 -1.37
N ILE A 609 6.69 -12.44 -0.81
CA ILE A 609 5.54 -11.71 -1.35
C ILE A 609 5.78 -10.19 -1.30
N ASN A 610 5.22 -9.47 -2.27
CA ASN A 610 5.46 -8.04 -2.49
C ASN A 610 4.60 -7.09 -1.63
N THR A 611 3.92 -7.60 -0.61
CA THR A 611 3.15 -6.81 0.34
C THR A 611 2.96 -7.57 1.64
N ARG A 612 2.81 -6.84 2.74
CA ARG A 612 2.33 -7.36 4.03
C ARG A 612 0.86 -7.03 4.32
N GLU A 613 0.24 -6.29 3.42
CA GLU A 613 -1.13 -5.82 3.53
C GLU A 613 -2.01 -6.85 2.84
N TYR A 614 -2.46 -7.83 3.60
CA TYR A 614 -3.49 -8.79 3.22
C TYR A 614 -4.45 -9.00 4.38
N ILE A 615 -5.51 -9.78 4.16
CA ILE A 615 -6.68 -9.87 5.04
C ILE A 615 -6.29 -10.13 6.52
N SER A 616 -5.43 -11.10 6.80
CA SER A 616 -4.96 -11.35 8.17
C SER A 616 -3.71 -12.24 8.24
N GLU A 617 -3.02 -12.18 9.39
CA GLU A 617 -1.94 -13.12 9.74
C GLU A 617 -2.41 -14.58 9.72
N ALA A 618 -3.66 -14.84 10.15
CA ALA A 618 -4.22 -16.20 10.16
C ALA A 618 -4.32 -16.82 8.76
N GLU A 619 -4.60 -16.02 7.72
CA GLU A 619 -4.61 -16.49 6.33
C GLU A 619 -3.21 -16.87 5.84
N PHE A 620 -2.18 -16.11 6.25
CA PHE A 620 -0.81 -16.44 5.89
C PHE A 620 -0.28 -17.64 6.68
N ASP A 621 -0.65 -17.76 7.96
CA ASP A 621 -0.37 -18.94 8.78
C ASP A 621 -1.01 -20.19 8.17
N ASP A 622 -2.26 -20.09 7.70
CA ASP A 622 -2.92 -21.19 6.99
C ASP A 622 -2.18 -21.62 5.72
N LEU A 623 -1.66 -20.66 4.95
CA LEU A 623 -0.84 -20.96 3.79
C LEU A 623 0.47 -21.68 4.19
N ARG A 624 1.24 -21.11 5.12
CA ARG A 624 2.62 -21.53 5.38
C ARG A 624 2.75 -22.74 6.31
N TYR A 625 1.76 -22.99 7.17
CA TYR A 625 1.78 -24.10 8.13
C TYR A 625 0.91 -25.27 7.74
N TRP A 626 -0.14 -25.04 6.96
CA TRP A 626 -1.07 -26.10 6.59
C TRP A 626 -1.00 -26.35 5.09
N LYS A 627 -1.38 -25.39 4.25
CA LYS A 627 -1.53 -25.65 2.80
C LYS A 627 -0.24 -26.08 2.11
N LEU A 628 0.84 -25.29 2.21
CA LEU A 628 2.09 -25.64 1.55
C LEU A 628 2.73 -26.89 2.20
N PRO A 629 2.85 -27.02 3.53
CA PRO A 629 3.34 -28.22 4.21
C PRO A 629 2.67 -29.53 3.81
N PHE A 630 1.33 -29.57 3.67
CA PHE A 630 0.62 -30.77 3.24
C PHE A 630 0.98 -31.18 1.82
N VAL A 631 1.21 -30.23 0.90
CA VAL A 631 1.68 -30.57 -0.45
C VAL A 631 3.05 -31.26 -0.40
N PHE A 632 3.96 -30.86 0.49
CA PHE A 632 5.23 -31.59 0.64
C PHE A 632 5.05 -33.02 1.15
N GLU A 633 3.99 -33.30 1.93
CA GLU A 633 3.70 -34.65 2.43
C GLU A 633 3.09 -35.55 1.36
N ASP A 634 2.28 -34.98 0.48
CA ASP A 634 1.63 -35.68 -0.62
C ASP A 634 2.61 -36.03 -1.77
N PHE A 635 3.71 -35.28 -1.91
CA PHE A 635 4.67 -35.44 -2.99
C PHE A 635 6.09 -35.68 -2.46
N ALA A 636 6.56 -36.92 -2.58
CA ALA A 636 7.91 -37.29 -2.18
C ALA A 636 8.99 -36.68 -3.09
N VAL A 637 10.06 -36.16 -2.48
CA VAL A 637 11.31 -35.77 -3.16
C VAL A 637 11.97 -37.01 -3.77
N ALA A 638 12.56 -36.83 -4.97
CA ALA A 638 13.14 -37.89 -5.79
C ALA A 638 14.48 -38.42 -5.27
#